data_AF-A0A1F5H217-F1
#
_entry.id   AF-A0A1F5H217-F1
#
_cell.length_a   1.000
_cell.length_b   1.000
_cell.length_c   1.000
_cell.angle_alpha   90.00
_cell.angle_beta   90.00
_cell.angle_gamma   90.00
#
_symmetry.space_group_name_H-M   'P 1'
#
loop_
_entity.id
_entity.type
_entity.pdbx_description
1 polymer ?
#
loop_
_entity_poly.entity_id
_entity_poly.type
_entity_poly.pdbx_seq_one_letter_code
_entity_poly.pdbx_strand_id
1 'polypeptide(L)'
;MIQGYRRDYLKILMERRKIVFVTVGLLVFAFLAYRYLAPFGKVVYYRFSSKLPGAEEMTTFSPGKDNVLKIPAQIITTSKSKLQLELLSSGVGSVKASLKFKPTVNEIKLGIRGNEKEEFFYRPLYRDLLWQLDWKKIEEGEFTLWQKEKNYQTLYDFVNNPPQNKKVASYFIDLDKLSLLNPGEIKESKVTIDTLLRGNHTFLVRVDKSPLILKIAKQDLNGYEGEDSLTVAVLKDERILAKKTIADDGITDASRLKAEPQEETITLESIEPGIYRVNFVFEDQRADGVITRVDVNQRKAVFKNSVFILGEKPITLWTNSKKLSILTYHSTGFQTVKLNNTHDLKIEEELKKYDFDLESLVGKGENNGLFRLESPKNDLVLTNDGYFAFSEDAFFYPEILKFVDLNEVDDLNSFDYVLTSYPLPKKEGNWLIAETNLDPKKIRIEGDKLYFSLEVPQISKYGGQLEIDYLEIAVKHKGLLEAKTSISPSPKPEVKDESLKRNVFRNIGHFFGNILNKVKLFFGKIPFIPKNKPTPSPTPKITLTVTETPKPTTVPSFKNDILVKILNGGAKEGEAGKFSDVLKDAGFSNVNATNADNYNFQNATLRFRGEDKKEAEKIAELLKKDYQTVNQEENATSSAEIVVILGNK
;
A
#
# COMPACT_ATOMS: atom_id res chain seq x y z
N MET A 1 -85.72 -3.16 -10.22
CA MET A 1 -84.75 -3.01 -9.11
C MET A 1 -83.71 -4.15 -9.01
N ILE A 2 -83.99 -5.39 -9.42
CA ILE A 2 -83.08 -6.54 -9.21
C ILE A 2 -81.88 -6.60 -10.20
N GLN A 3 -82.00 -6.04 -11.41
CA GLN A 3 -80.90 -6.01 -12.39
C GLN A 3 -79.78 -4.99 -12.06
N GLY A 4 -80.09 -3.89 -11.34
CA GLY A 4 -79.10 -2.88 -10.95
C GLY A 4 -78.11 -3.39 -9.89
N TYR A 5 -78.65 -4.03 -8.84
CA TYR A 5 -77.86 -4.61 -7.74
C TYR A 5 -76.86 -5.69 -8.19
N ARG A 6 -77.25 -6.52 -9.18
CA ARG A 6 -76.36 -7.56 -9.72
C ARG A 6 -75.19 -6.96 -10.52
N ARG A 7 -75.43 -5.84 -11.19
CA ARG A 7 -74.42 -5.12 -11.99
C ARG A 7 -73.39 -4.42 -11.09
N ASP A 8 -73.82 -3.82 -9.98
CA ASP A 8 -72.93 -3.17 -9.01
C ASP A 8 -72.12 -4.17 -8.19
N TYR A 9 -72.72 -5.31 -7.80
CA TYR A 9 -72.00 -6.38 -7.12
C TYR A 9 -70.90 -7.01 -8.01
N LEU A 10 -71.20 -7.25 -9.30
CA LEU A 10 -70.22 -7.71 -10.28
C LEU A 10 -69.09 -6.70 -10.50
N LYS A 11 -69.40 -5.39 -10.46
CA LYS A 11 -68.42 -4.31 -10.59
C LYS A 11 -67.47 -4.26 -9.39
N ILE A 12 -67.99 -4.39 -8.17
CA ILE A 12 -67.20 -4.47 -6.92
C ILE A 12 -66.33 -5.73 -6.91
N LEU A 13 -66.87 -6.88 -7.32
CA LEU A 13 -66.12 -8.14 -7.41
C LEU A 13 -64.99 -8.04 -8.45
N MET A 14 -65.24 -7.41 -9.61
CA MET A 14 -64.22 -7.16 -10.62
C MET A 14 -63.13 -6.20 -10.12
N GLU A 15 -63.48 -5.12 -9.42
CA GLU A 15 -62.50 -4.21 -8.81
C GLU A 15 -61.65 -4.91 -7.74
N ARG A 16 -62.26 -5.73 -6.87
CA ARG A 16 -61.52 -6.54 -5.87
C ARG A 16 -60.58 -7.54 -6.54
N ARG A 17 -61.01 -8.22 -7.62
CA ARG A 17 -60.14 -9.12 -8.39
C ARG A 17 -58.97 -8.36 -9.01
N LYS A 18 -59.20 -7.18 -9.61
CA LYS A 18 -58.11 -6.33 -10.13
C LYS A 18 -57.11 -5.94 -9.05
N ILE A 19 -57.56 -5.55 -7.86
CA ILE A 19 -56.68 -5.21 -6.74
C ILE A 19 -55.83 -6.43 -6.33
N VAL A 20 -56.43 -7.61 -6.23
CA VAL A 20 -55.69 -8.85 -5.94
C VAL A 20 -54.67 -9.15 -7.04
N PHE A 21 -55.05 -9.09 -8.32
CA PHE A 21 -54.12 -9.32 -9.43
C PHE A 21 -52.97 -8.32 -9.48
N VAL A 22 -53.24 -7.03 -9.24
CA VAL A 22 -52.19 -5.98 -9.17
C VAL A 22 -51.28 -6.20 -7.98
N THR A 23 -51.82 -6.57 -6.82
CA THR A 23 -51.03 -6.84 -5.61
C THR A 23 -50.14 -8.06 -5.79
N VAL A 24 -50.69 -9.16 -6.34
CA VAL A 24 -49.91 -10.36 -6.67
C VAL A 24 -48.85 -10.04 -7.72
N GLY A 25 -49.19 -9.27 -8.75
CA GLY A 25 -48.23 -8.82 -9.76
C GLY A 25 -47.09 -7.99 -9.17
N LEU A 26 -47.38 -7.07 -8.26
CA LEU A 26 -46.36 -6.29 -7.54
C LEU A 26 -45.50 -7.14 -6.60
N LEU A 27 -46.09 -8.13 -5.91
CA LEU A 27 -45.34 -9.05 -5.07
C LEU A 27 -44.42 -9.95 -5.88
N VAL A 28 -44.88 -10.46 -7.03
CA VAL A 28 -44.06 -11.23 -7.97
C VAL A 28 -42.96 -10.34 -8.55
N PHE A 29 -43.28 -9.12 -8.97
CA PHE A 29 -42.27 -8.18 -9.46
C PHE A 29 -41.24 -7.82 -8.37
N ALA A 30 -41.66 -7.55 -7.15
CA ALA A 30 -40.76 -7.27 -6.02
C ALA A 30 -39.89 -8.49 -5.68
N PHE A 31 -40.46 -9.70 -5.72
CA PHE A 31 -39.71 -10.94 -5.54
C PHE A 31 -38.67 -11.14 -6.64
N LEU A 32 -39.04 -10.95 -7.90
CA LEU A 32 -38.11 -11.04 -9.04
C LEU A 32 -37.05 -9.93 -8.97
N ALA A 33 -37.43 -8.69 -8.67
CA ALA A 33 -36.49 -7.59 -8.47
C ALA A 33 -35.51 -7.86 -7.32
N TYR A 34 -35.97 -8.41 -6.20
CA TYR A 34 -35.08 -8.83 -5.11
C TYR A 34 -34.16 -9.99 -5.53
N ARG A 35 -34.66 -10.95 -6.31
CA ARG A 35 -33.91 -12.12 -6.79
C ARG A 35 -32.80 -11.75 -7.78
N TYR A 36 -33.08 -10.80 -8.68
CA TYR A 36 -32.23 -10.48 -9.84
C TYR A 36 -31.51 -9.13 -9.76
N LEU A 37 -32.00 -8.15 -8.98
CA LEU A 37 -31.45 -6.79 -8.94
C LEU A 37 -30.83 -6.38 -7.59
N ALA A 38 -30.99 -7.20 -6.53
CA ALA A 38 -30.43 -6.96 -5.19
C ALA A 38 -30.54 -5.48 -4.71
N PRO A 39 -31.73 -4.86 -4.70
CA PRO A 39 -31.90 -3.41 -4.55
C PRO A 39 -31.36 -2.83 -3.23
N PHE A 40 -31.27 -3.65 -2.18
CA PHE A 40 -30.75 -3.27 -0.85
C PHE A 40 -29.42 -3.94 -0.51
N GLY A 41 -28.72 -4.46 -1.53
CA GLY A 41 -27.54 -5.30 -1.36
C GLY A 41 -27.90 -6.73 -1.01
N LYS A 42 -27.00 -7.67 -1.35
CA LYS A 42 -27.18 -9.10 -1.11
C LYS A 42 -25.83 -9.78 -1.05
N VAL A 43 -25.65 -10.74 -0.13
CA VAL A 43 -24.50 -11.64 -0.14
C VAL A 43 -24.84 -12.86 -1.00
N VAL A 44 -23.98 -13.15 -1.96
CA VAL A 44 -24.07 -14.33 -2.84
C VAL A 44 -22.89 -15.23 -2.52
N TYR A 45 -23.19 -16.50 -2.26
CA TYR A 45 -22.19 -17.53 -1.97
C TYR A 45 -21.98 -18.37 -3.22
N TYR A 46 -20.74 -18.44 -3.66
CA TYR A 46 -20.28 -19.28 -4.75
C TYR A 46 -19.44 -20.39 -4.15
N ARG A 47 -20.03 -21.58 -3.99
CA ARG A 47 -19.34 -22.74 -3.41
C ARG A 47 -18.93 -23.70 -4.52
N PHE A 48 -17.63 -23.87 -4.67
CA PHE A 48 -17.01 -24.82 -5.58
C PHE A 48 -16.76 -26.12 -4.83
N SER A 49 -17.80 -26.95 -4.77
CA SER A 49 -17.72 -28.33 -4.31
C SER A 49 -17.75 -29.34 -5.48
N SER A 50 -17.80 -28.84 -6.73
CA SER A 50 -17.64 -29.60 -7.98
C SER A 50 -16.23 -29.42 -8.55
N LYS A 51 -15.78 -30.34 -9.42
CA LYS A 51 -14.43 -30.36 -10.03
C LYS A 51 -13.90 -28.97 -10.43
N LEU A 52 -12.95 -28.45 -9.67
CA LEU A 52 -12.21 -27.24 -10.02
C LEU A 52 -11.34 -27.47 -11.27
N PRO A 53 -11.06 -26.41 -12.06
CA PRO A 53 -10.12 -26.52 -13.18
C PRO A 53 -8.75 -27.05 -12.74
N GLY A 54 -8.34 -28.19 -13.30
CA GLY A 54 -7.09 -28.86 -12.94
C GLY A 54 -7.15 -29.76 -11.69
N ALA A 55 -8.36 -30.05 -11.17
CA ALA A 55 -8.58 -31.03 -10.12
C ALA A 55 -9.10 -32.37 -10.68
N GLU A 56 -8.84 -33.48 -9.98
CA GLU A 56 -9.48 -34.78 -10.20
C GLU A 56 -10.49 -35.04 -9.08
N GLU A 57 -11.66 -35.61 -9.41
CA GLU A 57 -12.64 -35.99 -8.39
C GLU A 57 -12.18 -37.28 -7.72
N MET A 58 -12.25 -37.36 -6.39
CA MET A 58 -12.13 -38.66 -5.73
C MET A 58 -13.30 -39.54 -6.15
N THR A 59 -13.03 -40.81 -6.42
CA THR A 59 -14.02 -41.81 -6.83
C THR A 59 -15.27 -41.75 -5.94
N THR A 60 -16.42 -41.59 -6.58
CA THR A 60 -17.74 -41.49 -5.98
C THR A 60 -18.06 -42.69 -5.11
N PHE A 61 -18.57 -42.50 -3.88
CA PHE A 61 -19.39 -43.56 -3.26
C PHE A 61 -20.57 -43.06 -2.41
N SER A 62 -21.72 -43.59 -2.82
CA SER A 62 -22.95 -44.01 -2.13
C SER A 62 -23.55 -43.16 -1.00
N PRO A 63 -24.89 -43.02 -0.96
CA PRO A 63 -25.57 -42.47 0.20
C PRO A 63 -25.17 -43.26 1.46
N GLY A 64 -24.59 -42.57 2.44
CA GLY A 64 -24.30 -43.16 3.75
C GLY A 64 -25.59 -43.49 4.51
N LYS A 65 -25.48 -44.28 5.59
CA LYS A 65 -26.60 -44.70 6.46
C LYS A 65 -27.54 -43.57 6.92
N ASP A 66 -27.08 -42.32 6.89
CA ASP A 66 -27.81 -41.15 7.38
C ASP A 66 -28.50 -40.33 6.27
N ASN A 67 -28.60 -40.82 5.03
CA ASN A 67 -29.20 -40.11 3.87
C ASN A 67 -28.60 -38.73 3.56
N VAL A 68 -27.44 -38.39 4.13
CA VAL A 68 -26.72 -37.15 3.80
C VAL A 68 -25.91 -37.39 2.53
N LEU A 69 -26.20 -36.62 1.49
CA LEU A 69 -25.38 -36.55 0.28
C LEU A 69 -24.01 -35.98 0.68
N LYS A 70 -22.99 -36.84 0.80
CA LYS A 70 -21.60 -36.39 0.93
C LYS A 70 -21.11 -35.97 -0.45
N ILE A 71 -20.79 -34.68 -0.59
CA ILE A 71 -20.15 -34.17 -1.81
C ILE A 71 -18.69 -34.66 -1.80
N PRO A 72 -18.18 -35.25 -2.88
CA PRO A 72 -16.81 -35.78 -2.89
C PRO A 72 -15.79 -34.65 -2.76
N ALA A 73 -14.78 -34.89 -1.92
CA ALA A 73 -13.57 -34.06 -1.90
C ALA A 73 -12.82 -34.19 -3.25
N GLN A 74 -12.09 -33.15 -3.60
CA GLN A 74 -11.37 -33.03 -4.88
C GLN A 74 -9.86 -32.95 -4.64
N ILE A 75 -9.08 -33.48 -5.57
CA ILE A 75 -7.62 -33.44 -5.54
C ILE A 75 -7.12 -32.45 -6.58
N ILE A 76 -6.46 -31.38 -6.14
CA ILE A 76 -5.74 -30.45 -7.01
C ILE A 76 -4.34 -31.00 -7.24
N THR A 77 -3.96 -31.21 -8.51
CA THR A 77 -2.62 -31.69 -8.90
C THR A 77 -1.79 -30.64 -9.64
N THR A 78 -2.42 -29.52 -9.98
CA THR A 78 -1.76 -28.39 -10.66
C THR A 78 -1.33 -27.32 -9.68
N SER A 79 -0.24 -26.61 -9.98
CA SER A 79 0.25 -25.52 -9.14
C SER A 79 -0.64 -24.26 -9.21
N LYS A 80 -1.47 -24.14 -10.25
CA LYS A 80 -2.31 -22.97 -10.51
C LYS A 80 -3.64 -23.38 -11.14
N SER A 81 -4.73 -23.03 -10.47
CA SER A 81 -6.10 -23.22 -10.94
C SER A 81 -6.78 -21.86 -11.09
N LYS A 82 -7.00 -21.44 -12.35
CA LYS A 82 -7.75 -20.22 -12.68
C LYS A 82 -9.26 -20.53 -12.70
N LEU A 83 -10.08 -19.68 -12.11
CA LEU A 83 -11.54 -19.78 -12.13
C LEU A 83 -12.19 -18.40 -12.33
N GLN A 84 -13.44 -18.39 -12.79
CA GLN A 84 -14.22 -17.17 -12.97
C GLN A 84 -15.58 -17.28 -12.25
N LEU A 85 -16.08 -16.14 -11.79
CA LEU A 85 -17.39 -15.99 -11.17
C LEU A 85 -18.23 -14.99 -11.96
N GLU A 86 -19.45 -15.37 -12.31
CA GLU A 86 -20.46 -14.46 -12.83
C GLU A 86 -21.23 -13.83 -11.67
N LEU A 87 -21.16 -12.50 -11.60
CA LEU A 87 -21.74 -11.65 -10.58
C LEU A 87 -23.20 -11.35 -10.89
N LEU A 88 -24.03 -11.23 -9.85
CA LEU A 88 -25.38 -10.68 -10.02
C LEU A 88 -25.36 -9.18 -10.41
N SER A 89 -24.33 -8.45 -10.00
CA SER A 89 -24.13 -7.04 -10.37
C SER A 89 -22.65 -6.66 -10.23
N SER A 90 -22.22 -5.68 -11.02
CA SER A 90 -20.86 -5.12 -10.94
C SER A 90 -20.60 -4.31 -9.67
N GLY A 91 -21.64 -3.94 -8.91
CA GLY A 91 -21.46 -3.28 -7.62
C GLY A 91 -21.01 -4.25 -6.54
N VAL A 92 -19.69 -4.34 -6.28
CA VAL A 92 -19.14 -5.19 -5.21
C VAL A 92 -18.77 -4.35 -3.99
N GLY A 93 -19.30 -4.75 -2.83
CA GLY A 93 -19.07 -4.14 -1.53
C GLY A 93 -17.98 -4.83 -0.71
N SER A 94 -17.91 -6.16 -0.75
CA SER A 94 -16.82 -6.94 -0.14
C SER A 94 -16.76 -8.34 -0.75
N VAL A 95 -15.56 -8.93 -0.79
CA VAL A 95 -15.36 -10.33 -1.19
C VAL A 95 -14.65 -11.06 -0.07
N LYS A 96 -15.22 -12.18 0.38
CA LYS A 96 -14.59 -13.10 1.33
C LYS A 96 -14.40 -14.46 0.68
N ALA A 97 -13.31 -15.13 1.00
CA ALA A 97 -13.07 -16.49 0.55
C ALA A 97 -12.80 -17.41 1.75
N SER A 98 -13.28 -18.64 1.67
CA SER A 98 -13.04 -19.70 2.63
C SER A 98 -12.63 -20.97 1.89
N LEU A 99 -11.54 -21.61 2.33
CA LEU A 99 -11.02 -22.84 1.75
C LEU A 99 -10.90 -23.89 2.84
N LYS A 100 -11.50 -25.06 2.62
CA LYS A 100 -11.32 -26.23 3.49
C LYS A 100 -10.48 -27.29 2.79
N PHE A 101 -9.33 -27.64 3.37
CA PHE A 101 -8.30 -28.47 2.73
C PHE A 101 -7.54 -29.35 3.74
N LYS A 102 -6.84 -30.38 3.26
CA LYS A 102 -5.87 -31.13 4.06
C LYS A 102 -4.47 -30.52 3.93
N PRO A 103 -3.74 -30.28 5.02
CA PRO A 103 -2.44 -29.61 4.97
C PRO A 103 -1.33 -30.57 4.51
N THR A 104 -1.23 -30.80 3.21
CA THR A 104 -0.21 -31.66 2.59
C THR A 104 0.84 -30.89 1.78
N VAL A 105 0.72 -29.57 1.71
CA VAL A 105 1.52 -28.67 0.87
C VAL A 105 2.12 -27.55 1.69
N ASN A 106 3.17 -26.89 1.22
CA ASN A 106 3.83 -25.81 1.98
C ASN A 106 3.03 -24.49 2.00
N GLU A 107 2.40 -24.13 0.88
CA GLU A 107 1.76 -22.82 0.75
C GLU A 107 0.51 -22.89 -0.14
N ILE A 108 -0.50 -22.10 0.21
CA ILE A 108 -1.70 -21.90 -0.62
C ILE A 108 -2.00 -20.41 -0.67
N LYS A 109 -2.23 -19.87 -1.88
CA LYS A 109 -2.59 -18.46 -2.12
C LYS A 109 -3.86 -18.38 -2.96
N LEU A 110 -4.66 -17.35 -2.71
CA LEU A 110 -5.80 -17.00 -3.55
C LEU A 110 -5.59 -15.60 -4.14
N GLY A 111 -5.44 -15.56 -5.45
CA GLY A 111 -5.38 -14.34 -6.25
C GLY A 111 -6.75 -13.89 -6.70
N ILE A 112 -6.97 -12.58 -6.75
CA ILE A 112 -8.08 -11.95 -7.48
C ILE A 112 -7.53 -10.97 -8.52
N ARG A 113 -8.09 -10.97 -9.72
CA ARG A 113 -7.56 -10.16 -10.82
C ARG A 113 -7.75 -8.66 -10.57
N GLY A 114 -6.66 -7.93 -10.73
CA GLY A 114 -6.54 -6.50 -10.49
C GLY A 114 -6.62 -5.63 -11.73
N ASN A 115 -6.12 -6.11 -12.87
CA ASN A 115 -6.12 -5.37 -14.12
C ASN A 115 -6.19 -6.28 -15.37
N GLU A 116 -6.23 -5.67 -16.55
CA GLU A 116 -6.32 -6.38 -17.84
C GLU A 116 -5.06 -7.21 -18.17
N LYS A 117 -3.89 -6.88 -17.61
CA LYS A 117 -2.61 -7.56 -17.89
C LYS A 117 -2.35 -8.81 -17.04
N GLU A 118 -3.41 -9.59 -16.77
CA GLU A 118 -3.41 -10.80 -15.91
C GLU A 118 -2.83 -10.61 -14.49
N GLU A 119 -2.67 -9.39 -13.97
CA GLU A 119 -2.12 -9.22 -12.63
C GLU A 119 -3.14 -9.64 -11.58
N PHE A 120 -2.78 -10.63 -10.74
CA PHE A 120 -3.59 -11.10 -9.61
C PHE A 120 -3.03 -10.54 -8.30
N PHE A 121 -3.90 -9.99 -7.47
CA PHE A 121 -3.58 -9.63 -6.09
C PHE A 121 -3.77 -10.85 -5.19
N TYR A 122 -2.66 -11.47 -4.77
CA TYR A 122 -2.68 -12.68 -3.95
C TYR A 122 -2.84 -12.37 -2.46
N ARG A 123 -3.70 -13.15 -1.80
CA ARG A 123 -3.76 -13.29 -0.35
C ARG A 123 -3.34 -14.72 0.04
N PRO A 124 -2.47 -14.89 1.04
CA PRO A 124 -2.17 -16.22 1.56
C PRO A 124 -3.39 -16.82 2.27
N LEU A 125 -3.57 -18.13 2.08
CA LEU A 125 -4.57 -18.97 2.76
C LEU A 125 -3.90 -20.02 3.65
N TYR A 126 -2.70 -20.47 3.31
CA TYR A 126 -1.94 -21.42 4.10
C TYR A 126 -0.45 -21.17 3.99
N ARG A 127 0.27 -21.31 5.11
CA ARG A 127 1.73 -21.41 5.14
C ARG A 127 2.16 -22.39 6.23
N ASP A 128 2.80 -23.47 5.83
CA ASP A 128 3.12 -24.61 6.70
C ASP A 128 4.06 -24.23 7.84
N LEU A 129 5.13 -23.47 7.55
CA LEU A 129 6.06 -22.97 8.56
C LEU A 129 5.39 -22.19 9.69
N LEU A 130 4.34 -21.41 9.37
CA LEU A 130 3.59 -20.64 10.37
C LEU A 130 2.57 -21.49 11.11
N TRP A 131 1.96 -22.45 10.41
CA TRP A 131 0.98 -23.35 10.98
C TRP A 131 1.58 -24.31 12.03
N GLN A 132 2.79 -24.80 11.75
CA GLN A 132 3.52 -25.71 12.65
C GLN A 132 4.25 -24.98 13.78
N LEU A 133 4.25 -23.64 13.77
CA LEU A 133 5.00 -22.85 14.73
C LEU A 133 4.37 -22.91 16.12
N ASP A 134 5.11 -23.47 17.07
CA ASP A 134 4.70 -23.69 18.46
C ASP A 134 5.23 -22.63 19.44
N TRP A 135 5.87 -21.57 18.92
CA TRP A 135 6.40 -20.49 19.74
C TRP A 135 5.28 -19.72 20.45
N LYS A 136 5.66 -18.99 21.50
CA LYS A 136 4.72 -18.14 22.23
C LYS A 136 4.26 -17.00 21.32
N LYS A 137 2.96 -16.77 21.23
CA LYS A 137 2.38 -15.75 20.34
C LYS A 137 1.61 -14.65 21.07
N ILE A 138 1.62 -13.45 20.47
CA ILE A 138 0.72 -12.33 20.77
C ILE A 138 -0.17 -12.15 19.54
N GLU A 139 -1.48 -12.08 19.76
CA GLU A 139 -2.48 -11.81 18.72
C GLU A 139 -3.18 -10.49 19.06
N GLU A 140 -3.03 -9.48 18.21
CA GLU A 140 -3.58 -8.14 18.40
C GLU A 140 -4.08 -7.58 17.06
N GLY A 141 -5.39 -7.37 16.95
CA GLY A 141 -6.02 -7.01 15.68
C GLY A 141 -5.88 -8.12 14.63
N GLU A 142 -5.29 -7.79 13.47
CA GLU A 142 -4.99 -8.74 12.39
C GLU A 142 -3.56 -9.31 12.46
N PHE A 143 -2.78 -8.90 13.45
CA PHE A 143 -1.38 -9.27 13.57
C PHE A 143 -1.17 -10.42 14.54
N THR A 144 -0.24 -11.29 14.17
CA THR A 144 0.30 -12.32 15.06
C THR A 144 1.81 -12.19 15.12
N LEU A 145 2.34 -12.03 16.34
CA LEU A 145 3.76 -12.04 16.64
C LEU A 145 4.10 -13.31 17.40
N TRP A 146 4.88 -14.20 16.80
CA TRP A 146 5.55 -15.30 17.51
C TRP A 146 6.91 -14.87 18.04
N GLN A 147 7.24 -15.37 19.22
CA GLN A 147 8.47 -15.08 19.94
C GLN A 147 9.05 -16.40 20.45
N LYS A 148 10.29 -16.76 20.05
CA LYS A 148 10.99 -17.92 20.63
C LYS A 148 11.12 -17.77 22.13
N GLU A 149 11.57 -16.59 22.55
CA GLU A 149 11.65 -16.17 23.94
C GLU A 149 10.59 -15.09 24.19
N LYS A 150 9.82 -15.22 25.27
CA LYS A 150 8.76 -14.26 25.59
C LYS A 150 9.36 -12.99 26.19
N ASN A 151 9.72 -12.04 25.34
CA ASN A 151 10.29 -10.76 25.75
C ASN A 151 9.27 -9.62 25.71
N TYR A 152 8.22 -9.73 24.90
CA TYR A 152 7.16 -8.74 24.76
C TYR A 152 5.82 -9.26 25.30
N GLN A 153 5.00 -8.36 25.83
CA GLN A 153 3.63 -8.66 26.29
C GLN A 153 2.57 -8.16 25.30
N THR A 154 2.83 -7.04 24.62
CA THR A 154 1.94 -6.45 23.61
C THR A 154 2.66 -6.26 22.28
N LEU A 155 1.90 -6.16 21.17
CA LEU A 155 2.51 -5.87 19.88
C LEU A 155 2.98 -4.41 19.80
N TYR A 156 2.31 -3.51 20.53
CA TYR A 156 2.76 -2.15 20.70
C TYR A 156 4.17 -2.05 21.30
N ASP A 157 4.46 -2.79 22.37
CA ASP A 157 5.78 -2.77 23.01
C ASP A 157 6.86 -3.23 22.04
N PHE A 158 6.55 -4.24 21.23
CA PHE A 158 7.43 -4.76 20.19
C PHE A 158 7.70 -3.73 19.08
N VAL A 159 6.67 -3.03 18.61
CA VAL A 159 6.80 -2.01 17.55
C VAL A 159 7.56 -0.78 18.03
N ASN A 160 7.35 -0.36 19.28
CA ASN A 160 7.98 0.84 19.82
C ASN A 160 9.39 0.58 20.39
N ASN A 161 9.65 -0.65 20.83
CA ASN A 161 10.95 -1.05 21.36
C ASN A 161 11.41 -2.34 20.66
N PRO A 162 11.57 -2.31 19.33
CA PRO A 162 11.91 -3.49 18.55
C PRO A 162 13.28 -4.04 18.95
N PRO A 163 13.48 -5.36 18.87
CA PRO A 163 14.72 -5.96 19.31
C PRO A 163 15.87 -5.64 18.34
N GLN A 164 16.91 -4.96 18.82
CA GLN A 164 17.97 -4.39 17.96
C GLN A 164 18.93 -5.42 17.34
N ASN A 165 19.17 -6.54 18.02
CA ASN A 165 20.16 -7.56 17.62
C ASN A 165 19.50 -8.93 17.39
N LYS A 166 18.24 -8.94 16.95
CA LYS A 166 17.44 -10.16 16.80
C LYS A 166 16.87 -10.21 15.39
N LYS A 167 16.74 -11.42 14.86
CA LYS A 167 16.20 -11.61 13.51
C LYS A 167 14.70 -11.73 13.58
N VAL A 168 14.00 -10.90 12.82
CA VAL A 168 12.54 -10.95 12.69
C VAL A 168 12.17 -11.36 11.28
N ALA A 169 11.50 -12.49 11.18
CA ALA A 169 10.87 -12.92 9.95
C ALA A 169 9.53 -12.20 9.77
N SER A 170 9.23 -11.73 8.57
CA SER A 170 7.91 -11.23 8.21
C SER A 170 7.24 -12.13 7.20
N TYR A 171 5.94 -12.30 7.31
CA TYR A 171 5.14 -12.83 6.21
C TYR A 171 3.89 -12.02 6.05
N PHE A 172 3.69 -11.45 4.86
CA PHE A 172 2.46 -10.77 4.49
C PHE A 172 2.02 -9.75 5.57
N ILE A 173 2.83 -8.72 5.80
CA ILE A 173 2.59 -7.66 6.81
C ILE A 173 2.11 -6.39 6.11
N ASP A 174 1.11 -5.74 6.71
CA ASP A 174 0.73 -4.36 6.41
C ASP A 174 1.41 -3.40 7.42
N LEU A 175 2.51 -2.76 7.00
CA LEU A 175 3.33 -1.93 7.89
C LEU A 175 2.64 -0.64 8.32
N ASP A 176 1.81 -0.05 7.45
CA ASP A 176 1.01 1.13 7.77
C ASP A 176 0.08 0.80 8.95
N LYS A 177 -0.61 -0.35 8.89
CA LYS A 177 -1.47 -0.80 9.98
C LYS A 177 -0.70 -1.20 11.24
N LEU A 178 0.52 -1.70 11.11
CA LEU A 178 1.35 -2.04 12.25
C LEU A 178 1.74 -0.77 13.04
N SER A 179 2.01 0.32 12.33
CA SER A 179 2.35 1.61 12.93
C SER A 179 1.18 2.28 13.68
N LEU A 180 -0.06 1.84 13.39
CA LEU A 180 -1.29 2.31 14.04
C LEU A 180 -1.58 1.68 15.40
N LEU A 181 -0.88 0.61 15.76
CA LEU A 181 -1.10 -0.04 17.05
C LEU A 181 -0.76 0.96 18.16
N ASN A 182 -1.72 1.23 19.04
CA ASN A 182 -1.58 2.23 20.10
C ASN A 182 -2.36 1.77 21.35
N PRO A 183 -1.74 1.67 22.53
CA PRO A 183 -2.33 1.02 23.71
C PRO A 183 -3.23 1.96 24.51
N GLY A 184 -3.48 3.20 24.07
CA GLY A 184 -4.29 4.13 24.84
C GLY A 184 -4.54 5.50 24.20
N GLU A 185 -5.16 6.39 24.98
CA GLU A 185 -5.41 7.78 24.58
C GLU A 185 -4.11 8.48 24.18
N ILE A 186 -4.05 8.93 22.93
CA ILE A 186 -3.00 9.83 22.44
C ILE A 186 -3.17 11.15 23.18
N LYS A 187 -2.40 11.35 24.25
CA LYS A 187 -2.26 12.68 24.85
C LYS A 187 -1.72 13.62 23.78
N GLU A 188 -2.25 14.84 23.73
CA GLU A 188 -1.66 15.87 22.87
C GLU A 188 -0.22 16.09 23.28
N SER A 189 0.70 15.82 22.36
CA SER A 189 2.13 15.99 22.59
C SER A 189 2.77 16.49 21.31
N LYS A 190 3.70 17.43 21.45
CA LYS A 190 4.44 18.08 20.37
C LYS A 190 5.93 17.84 20.56
N VAL A 191 6.69 17.82 19.48
CA VAL A 191 8.15 17.92 19.50
C VAL A 191 8.53 19.33 19.10
N THR A 192 9.33 19.99 19.94
CA THR A 192 9.94 21.28 19.68
C THR A 192 11.46 21.10 19.69
N ILE A 193 12.11 21.53 18.62
CA ILE A 193 13.57 21.60 18.49
C ILE A 193 13.90 23.09 18.43
N ASP A 194 14.50 23.61 19.50
CA ASP A 194 14.93 25.01 19.65
C ASP A 194 16.46 25.07 19.69
N THR A 195 17.06 24.50 18.64
CA THR A 195 18.51 24.34 18.48
C THR A 195 18.88 24.76 17.07
N LEU A 196 19.97 25.51 16.91
CA LEU A 196 20.45 25.94 15.61
C LEU A 196 20.99 24.73 14.82
N LEU A 197 20.38 24.44 13.67
CA LEU A 197 20.79 23.38 12.76
C LEU A 197 21.27 23.96 11.45
N ARG A 198 22.45 23.54 10.96
CA ARG A 198 23.05 24.06 9.73
C ARG A 198 23.05 23.02 8.62
N GLY A 199 22.71 23.47 7.42
CA GLY A 199 22.75 22.63 6.23
C GLY A 199 21.55 21.69 6.12
N ASN A 200 21.71 20.68 5.27
CA ASN A 200 20.60 19.82 4.86
C ASN A 200 20.36 18.72 5.89
N HIS A 201 19.08 18.51 6.22
CA HIS A 201 18.68 17.51 7.21
C HIS A 201 17.51 16.67 6.71
N THR A 202 17.51 15.39 7.08
CA THR A 202 16.37 14.49 6.90
C THR A 202 15.75 14.20 8.26
N PHE A 203 14.48 14.54 8.40
CA PHE A 203 13.70 14.41 9.63
C PHE A 203 12.52 13.48 9.39
N LEU A 204 12.30 12.52 10.29
CA LEU A 204 11.25 11.52 10.19
C LEU A 204 10.26 11.74 11.32
N VAL A 205 8.98 11.83 10.99
CA VAL A 205 7.89 12.08 11.93
C VAL A 205 6.92 10.91 11.88
N ARG A 206 6.59 10.33 13.03
CA ARG A 206 5.46 9.39 13.12
C ARG A 206 4.18 10.18 13.36
N VAL A 207 3.28 10.10 12.40
CA VAL A 207 1.95 10.71 12.45
C VAL A 207 1.00 9.69 13.05
N ASP A 208 0.57 9.95 14.29
CA ASP A 208 -0.40 9.10 14.97
C ASP A 208 -1.83 9.64 14.77
N LYS A 209 -1.96 10.95 14.52
CA LYS A 209 -3.24 11.64 14.30
C LYS A 209 -3.14 12.76 13.26
N SER A 210 -4.23 12.99 12.54
CA SER A 210 -4.42 14.14 11.66
C SER A 210 -4.97 15.35 12.43
N PRO A 211 -4.61 16.60 12.07
CA PRO A 211 -3.67 16.99 11.01
C PRO A 211 -2.20 16.83 11.41
N LEU A 212 -1.30 16.74 10.42
CA LEU A 212 0.13 17.01 10.63
C LEU A 212 0.37 18.51 10.46
N ILE A 213 0.91 19.16 11.48
CA ILE A 213 1.30 20.58 11.48
C ILE A 213 2.79 20.66 11.79
N LEU A 214 3.54 21.24 10.85
CA LEU A 214 4.97 21.49 10.96
C LEU A 214 5.22 22.99 10.83
N LYS A 215 5.85 23.61 11.83
CA LYS A 215 6.30 25.00 11.79
C LYS A 215 7.82 25.03 11.81
N ILE A 216 8.40 25.81 10.91
CA ILE A 216 9.84 25.89 10.70
C ILE A 216 10.23 27.36 10.74
N ALA A 217 11.30 27.68 11.45
CA ALA A 217 11.94 28.99 11.42
C ALA A 217 13.37 28.84 10.88
N LYS A 218 13.76 29.71 9.94
CA LYS A 218 15.13 29.86 9.42
C LYS A 218 15.65 31.25 9.79
N GLN A 219 16.96 31.39 9.90
CA GLN A 219 17.63 32.67 9.91
C GLN A 219 18.90 32.60 9.06
N ASP A 220 19.20 33.66 8.33
CA ASP A 220 20.49 33.82 7.66
C ASP A 220 21.55 34.36 8.64
N LEU A 221 22.79 33.86 8.51
CA LEU A 221 23.93 34.39 9.24
C LEU A 221 24.68 35.48 8.44
N ASN A 222 24.39 35.62 7.13
CA ASN A 222 24.96 36.60 6.21
C ASN A 222 26.50 36.66 6.27
N GLY A 223 27.11 35.50 6.47
CA GLY A 223 28.54 35.28 6.55
C GLY A 223 29.19 35.02 5.19
N TYR A 224 28.40 34.63 4.18
CA TYR A 224 28.82 34.48 2.79
C TYR A 224 27.90 35.27 1.86
N GLU A 225 28.38 35.56 0.64
CA GLU A 225 27.53 36.16 -0.40
C GLU A 225 26.63 35.10 -1.03
N GLY A 226 25.33 35.41 -1.13
CA GLY A 226 24.33 34.51 -1.68
C GLY A 226 22.95 34.72 -1.07
N GLU A 227 21.95 34.02 -1.60
CA GLU A 227 20.64 33.88 -0.97
C GLU A 227 20.55 32.50 -0.33
N ASP A 228 20.12 32.40 0.93
CA ASP A 228 20.03 31.11 1.63
C ASP A 228 18.60 30.61 1.78
N SER A 229 17.90 30.49 0.65
CA SER A 229 16.55 29.94 0.65
C SER A 229 16.52 28.48 1.14
N LEU A 230 15.56 28.18 2.04
CA LEU A 230 15.35 26.84 2.61
C LEU A 230 14.08 26.22 2.03
N THR A 231 14.25 25.15 1.25
CA THR A 231 13.14 24.28 0.83
C THR A 231 12.83 23.25 1.90
N VAL A 232 11.56 23.15 2.29
CA VAL A 232 10.99 22.13 3.18
C VAL A 232 9.99 21.28 2.41
N ALA A 233 10.25 19.98 2.30
CA ALA A 233 9.36 19.05 1.62
C ALA A 233 8.91 17.91 2.56
N VAL A 234 7.61 17.61 2.60
CA VAL A 234 7.02 16.49 3.34
C VAL A 234 6.65 15.39 2.35
N LEU A 235 7.11 14.17 2.60
CA LEU A 235 7.01 13.02 1.71
C LEU A 235 6.49 11.77 2.43
N LYS A 236 5.77 10.92 1.69
CA LYS A 236 5.45 9.53 2.06
C LYS A 236 5.74 8.63 0.86
N ASP A 237 6.48 7.54 1.06
CA ASP A 237 6.86 6.58 0.00
C ASP A 237 7.44 7.26 -1.26
N GLU A 238 8.41 8.16 -1.07
CA GLU A 238 9.04 9.00 -2.11
C GLU A 238 8.11 10.03 -2.79
N ARG A 239 6.80 9.99 -2.56
CA ARG A 239 5.86 11.00 -3.06
C ARG A 239 5.88 12.26 -2.20
N ILE A 240 6.12 13.41 -2.83
CA ILE A 240 5.97 14.72 -2.19
C ILE A 240 4.48 15.02 -1.96
N LEU A 241 4.12 15.29 -0.70
CA LEU A 241 2.76 15.65 -0.28
C LEU A 241 2.60 17.15 -0.06
N ALA A 242 3.65 17.81 0.42
CA ALA A 242 3.73 19.26 0.54
C ALA A 242 5.16 19.72 0.31
N LYS A 243 5.32 20.91 -0.27
CA LYS A 243 6.60 21.58 -0.45
C LYS A 243 6.40 23.07 -0.22
N LYS A 244 7.27 23.68 0.59
CA LYS A 244 7.34 25.12 0.82
C LYS A 244 8.79 25.58 0.77
N THR A 245 9.00 26.83 0.41
CA THR A 245 10.31 27.47 0.43
C THR A 245 10.23 28.67 1.35
N ILE A 246 11.14 28.75 2.31
CA ILE A 246 11.38 29.94 3.13
C ILE A 246 12.44 30.74 2.38
N ALA A 247 12.05 31.90 1.87
CA ALA A 247 12.94 32.77 1.09
C ALA A 247 14.09 33.32 1.96
N ASP A 248 15.06 33.92 1.29
CA ASP A 248 16.11 34.72 1.91
C ASP A 248 15.58 35.95 2.67
N ASP A 249 16.33 36.50 3.62
CA ASP A 249 15.91 37.66 4.41
C ASP A 249 16.05 39.00 3.64
N GLY A 250 16.60 38.94 2.42
CA GLY A 250 16.80 40.07 1.52
C GLY A 250 18.20 40.68 1.63
N ILE A 251 19.06 40.14 2.49
CA ILE A 251 20.46 40.53 2.65
C ILE A 251 21.32 39.48 1.95
N THR A 252 21.83 39.81 0.76
CA THR A 252 22.60 38.85 -0.04
C THR A 252 24.12 39.05 0.07
N ASP A 253 24.56 40.00 0.90
CA ASP A 253 25.97 40.34 1.10
C ASP A 253 26.54 39.71 2.38
N ALA A 254 27.85 39.56 2.44
CA ALA A 254 28.54 38.99 3.61
C ALA A 254 28.65 40.00 4.79
N SER A 255 27.59 40.75 5.08
CA SER A 255 27.57 41.83 6.09
C SER A 255 27.49 41.33 7.54
N ARG A 256 27.13 40.06 7.75
CA ARG A 256 26.84 39.43 9.06
C ARG A 256 25.70 40.10 9.85
N LEU A 257 24.90 40.93 9.18
CA LEU A 257 23.66 41.45 9.75
C LEU A 257 22.71 40.28 9.93
N LYS A 258 21.97 40.24 11.04
CA LYS A 258 21.00 39.17 11.29
C LYS A 258 19.60 39.77 11.31
N ALA A 259 18.79 39.46 10.30
CA ALA A 259 17.38 39.80 10.32
C ALA A 259 16.61 38.92 11.32
N GLU A 260 15.34 39.24 11.56
CA GLU A 260 14.46 38.38 12.34
C GLU A 260 14.25 37.02 11.64
N PRO A 261 14.14 35.90 12.39
CA PRO A 261 13.87 34.60 11.81
C PRO A 261 12.60 34.59 10.94
N GLN A 262 12.71 33.95 9.78
CA GLN A 262 11.62 33.78 8.83
C GLN A 262 10.94 32.45 9.09
N GLU A 263 9.61 32.46 9.19
CA GLU A 263 8.82 31.28 9.55
C GLU A 263 7.91 30.83 8.41
N GLU A 264 7.70 29.52 8.33
CA GLU A 264 6.70 28.93 7.45
C GLU A 264 5.98 27.76 8.14
N THR A 265 4.71 27.58 7.82
CA THR A 265 3.89 26.47 8.35
C THR A 265 3.39 25.58 7.22
N ILE A 266 3.58 24.27 7.38
CA ILE A 266 2.99 23.24 6.53
C ILE A 266 1.91 22.52 7.33
N THR A 267 0.69 22.47 6.77
CA THR A 267 -0.44 21.76 7.36
C THR A 267 -1.00 20.74 6.37
N LEU A 268 -1.12 19.49 6.81
CA LEU A 268 -1.76 18.40 6.08
C LEU A 268 -3.01 17.95 6.85
N GLU A 269 -4.18 18.40 6.39
CA GLU A 269 -5.47 18.27 7.10
C GLU A 269 -6.04 16.85 7.17
N SER A 270 -5.82 16.06 6.13
CA SER A 270 -6.35 14.70 5.98
C SER A 270 -5.22 13.77 5.59
N ILE A 271 -4.47 13.36 6.61
CA ILE A 271 -3.29 12.52 6.46
C ILE A 271 -3.53 11.18 7.14
N GLU A 272 -3.15 10.10 6.46
CA GLU A 272 -3.18 8.77 7.06
C GLU A 272 -2.09 8.68 8.12
N PRO A 273 -2.31 7.93 9.21
CA PRO A 273 -1.21 7.67 10.14
C PRO A 273 -0.10 6.86 9.48
N GLY A 274 1.11 6.99 10.02
CA GLY A 274 2.31 6.37 9.47
C GLY A 274 3.54 7.25 9.64
N ILE A 275 4.63 6.90 8.97
CA ILE A 275 5.89 7.63 9.06
C ILE A 275 6.06 8.51 7.83
N TYR A 276 6.39 9.78 8.07
CA TYR A 276 6.56 10.80 7.05
C TYR A 276 7.98 11.33 7.09
N ARG A 277 8.57 11.54 5.91
CA ARG A 277 9.89 12.15 5.76
C ARG A 277 9.74 13.64 5.49
N VAL A 278 10.51 14.45 6.19
CA VAL A 278 10.64 15.89 6.02
C VAL A 278 12.08 16.17 5.63
N ASN A 279 12.27 16.70 4.42
CA ASN A 279 13.58 17.11 3.95
C ASN A 279 13.72 18.63 4.10
N PHE A 280 14.79 19.04 4.77
CA PHE A 280 15.24 20.43 4.85
C PHE A 280 16.43 20.59 3.91
N VAL A 281 16.30 21.44 2.89
CA VAL A 281 17.30 21.60 1.84
C VAL A 281 17.54 23.08 1.58
N PHE A 282 18.73 23.57 1.93
CA PHE A 282 19.21 24.86 1.44
C PHE A 282 19.56 24.75 -0.04
N GLU A 283 19.15 25.75 -0.82
CA GLU A 283 19.29 25.73 -2.29
C GLU A 283 20.75 25.98 -2.74
N ASP A 284 21.51 26.85 -2.05
CA ASP A 284 22.96 26.96 -2.22
C ASP A 284 23.67 25.99 -1.26
N GLN A 285 24.66 25.25 -1.77
CA GLN A 285 25.50 24.36 -0.97
C GLN A 285 26.51 25.12 -0.09
N ARG A 286 26.75 26.40 -0.37
CA ARG A 286 27.59 27.30 0.44
C ARG A 286 26.80 28.03 1.53
N ALA A 287 25.48 27.80 1.61
CA ALA A 287 24.60 28.47 2.52
C ALA A 287 25.12 28.44 3.97
N ASP A 288 25.02 29.58 4.64
CA ASP A 288 25.22 29.71 6.07
C ASP A 288 23.94 29.95 6.86
N GLY A 289 22.81 29.93 6.17
CA GLY A 289 21.50 29.79 6.75
C GLY A 289 21.40 28.65 7.77
N VAL A 290 20.66 28.93 8.83
CA VAL A 290 20.40 28.01 9.94
C VAL A 290 18.91 27.85 10.15
N ILE A 291 18.48 26.62 10.45
CA ILE A 291 17.16 26.36 11.00
C ILE A 291 17.25 26.68 12.48
N THR A 292 16.46 27.65 12.93
CA THR A 292 16.47 28.10 14.33
C THR A 292 15.46 27.32 15.17
N ARG A 293 14.36 26.88 14.56
CA ARG A 293 13.30 26.17 15.25
C ARG A 293 12.51 25.23 14.35
N VAL A 294 12.15 24.06 14.90
CA VAL A 294 11.19 23.13 14.30
C VAL A 294 10.16 22.72 15.35
N ASP A 295 8.88 22.97 15.09
CA ASP A 295 7.76 22.49 15.88
C ASP A 295 6.91 21.51 15.06
N VAL A 296 6.63 20.33 15.63
CA VAL A 296 5.70 19.37 15.05
C VAL A 296 4.67 18.92 16.07
N ASN A 297 3.40 18.88 15.67
CA ASN A 297 2.27 18.50 16.54
C ASN A 297 2.13 16.98 16.77
N GLN A 298 3.23 16.25 16.66
CA GLN A 298 3.32 14.81 16.84
C GLN A 298 4.33 14.51 17.96
N ARG A 299 4.19 13.36 18.62
CA ARG A 299 5.04 12.97 19.74
C ARG A 299 6.42 12.49 19.32
N LYS A 300 6.50 11.82 18.17
CA LYS A 300 7.63 11.00 17.77
C LYS A 300 8.29 11.57 16.52
N ALA A 301 9.54 11.99 16.67
CA ALA A 301 10.29 12.59 15.58
C ALA A 301 11.80 12.39 15.77
N VAL A 302 12.51 12.02 14.70
CA VAL A 302 13.95 11.73 14.71
C VAL A 302 14.65 12.26 13.46
N PHE A 303 15.93 12.58 13.55
CA PHE A 303 16.78 12.89 12.40
C PHE A 303 17.49 11.63 11.90
N LYS A 304 17.63 11.50 10.59
CA LYS A 304 18.31 10.39 9.92
C LYS A 304 19.70 10.82 9.43
N ASN A 305 20.67 9.93 9.55
CA ASN A 305 22.07 10.06 9.09
C ASN A 305 22.91 11.11 9.81
N SER A 306 22.54 12.40 9.77
CA SER A 306 23.38 13.46 10.31
C SER A 306 22.60 14.66 10.87
N VAL A 307 23.20 15.30 11.87
CA VAL A 307 22.80 16.59 12.42
C VAL A 307 24.04 17.46 12.55
N PHE A 308 23.96 18.71 12.11
CA PHE A 308 25.02 19.70 12.29
C PHE A 308 24.46 20.80 13.17
N ILE A 309 24.98 20.85 14.39
CA ILE A 309 24.41 21.63 15.48
C ILE A 309 25.34 22.80 15.77
N LEU A 310 24.76 23.99 15.89
CA LEU A 310 25.47 25.22 16.22
C LEU A 310 25.03 25.81 17.56
N GLY A 311 25.79 26.80 18.03
CA GLY A 311 25.51 27.55 19.26
C GLY A 311 26.28 27.07 20.49
N GLU A 312 26.15 27.82 21.58
CA GLU A 312 26.95 27.60 22.80
C GLU A 312 26.18 26.88 23.92
N LYS A 313 24.87 26.73 23.77
CA LYS A 313 24.02 26.10 24.78
C LYS A 313 24.26 24.59 24.81
N PRO A 314 24.40 23.97 25.99
CA PRO A 314 24.45 22.53 26.10
C PRO A 314 23.22 21.86 25.52
N ILE A 315 23.41 20.70 24.91
CA ILE A 315 22.31 19.86 24.40
C ILE A 315 22.45 18.42 24.85
N THR A 316 21.33 17.71 24.82
CA THR A 316 21.30 16.24 24.93
C THR A 316 20.70 15.66 23.67
N LEU A 317 21.38 14.68 23.07
CA LEU A 317 20.86 13.86 21.98
C LEU A 317 20.70 12.43 22.43
N TRP A 318 19.69 11.77 21.88
CA TRP A 318 19.42 10.35 22.05
C TRP A 318 19.59 9.65 20.71
N THR A 319 20.29 8.51 20.70
CA THR A 319 20.58 7.78 19.47
C THR A 319 20.58 6.28 19.69
N ASN A 320 20.08 5.49 18.72
CA ASN A 320 20.25 4.03 18.72
C ASN A 320 21.48 3.57 17.93
N SER A 321 22.27 4.51 17.42
CA SER A 321 23.40 4.23 16.55
C SER A 321 24.52 3.49 17.29
N LYS A 322 25.13 2.53 16.62
CA LYS A 322 26.32 1.83 17.13
C LYS A 322 27.60 2.54 16.72
N LYS A 323 27.57 3.25 15.59
CA LYS A 323 28.72 3.97 15.03
C LYS A 323 28.44 5.46 14.97
N LEU A 324 29.17 6.22 15.75
CA LEU A 324 29.08 7.67 15.78
C LEU A 324 30.34 8.28 15.18
N SER A 325 30.18 9.20 14.25
CA SER A 325 31.24 10.06 13.75
C SER A 325 31.00 11.49 14.21
N ILE A 326 32.02 12.14 14.77
CA ILE A 326 31.98 13.56 15.13
C ILE A 326 33.08 14.31 14.39
N LEU A 327 32.75 15.48 13.85
CA LEU A 327 33.69 16.41 13.23
C LEU A 327 33.30 17.85 13.59
N THR A 328 34.29 18.75 13.66
CA THR A 328 34.07 20.19 13.71
C THR A 328 34.90 20.91 12.66
N TYR A 329 34.39 22.02 12.15
CA TYR A 329 35.09 22.89 11.21
C TYR A 329 35.95 23.96 11.90
N HIS A 330 35.74 24.20 13.20
CA HIS A 330 36.38 25.30 13.90
C HIS A 330 36.83 24.88 15.30
N SER A 331 37.90 25.51 15.79
CA SER A 331 38.39 25.35 17.16
C SER A 331 37.37 25.68 18.24
N THR A 332 36.33 26.46 17.94
CA THR A 332 35.19 26.68 18.83
C THR A 332 34.45 25.40 19.18
N GLY A 333 34.45 24.40 18.30
CA GLY A 333 33.86 23.09 18.54
C GLY A 333 34.71 22.15 19.40
N PHE A 334 35.96 22.50 19.76
CA PHE A 334 36.82 21.66 20.59
C PHE A 334 36.21 21.44 21.98
N GLN A 335 35.91 20.19 22.30
CA GLN A 335 35.21 19.83 23.52
C GLN A 335 35.26 18.32 23.79
N THR A 336 34.69 17.94 24.94
CA THR A 336 34.39 16.55 25.26
C THR A 336 32.89 16.36 25.27
N VAL A 337 32.38 15.50 24.38
CA VAL A 337 30.99 15.03 24.40
C VAL A 337 30.91 13.85 25.36
N LYS A 338 29.94 13.83 26.28
CA LYS A 338 29.76 12.70 27.20
C LYS A 338 28.81 11.66 26.61
N LEU A 339 29.18 10.41 26.70
CA LEU A 339 28.37 9.24 26.36
C LEU A 339 27.87 8.57 27.64
N ASN A 340 26.54 8.48 27.81
CA ASN A 340 25.85 7.90 28.96
C ASN A 340 26.41 8.39 30.31
N ASN A 341 26.90 9.64 30.38
CA ASN A 341 27.57 10.23 31.55
C ASN A 341 28.83 9.48 32.05
N THR A 342 29.29 8.44 31.34
CA THR A 342 30.36 7.53 31.81
C THR A 342 31.62 7.61 30.95
N HIS A 343 31.50 7.98 29.68
CA HIS A 343 32.62 8.01 28.75
C HIS A 343 32.78 9.38 28.07
N ASP A 344 34.03 9.75 27.84
CA ASP A 344 34.42 11.03 27.25
C ASP A 344 34.81 10.83 25.78
N LEU A 345 34.11 11.50 24.88
CA LEU A 345 34.40 11.55 23.44
C LEU A 345 35.07 12.88 23.12
N LYS A 346 36.40 12.88 23.03
CA LYS A 346 37.22 14.10 22.95
C LYS A 346 37.43 14.56 21.50
N ILE A 347 37.13 15.82 21.22
CA ILE A 347 37.26 16.49 19.92
C ILE A 347 38.22 17.66 20.06
N GLU A 348 39.37 17.62 19.36
CA GLU A 348 40.49 18.56 19.61
C GLU A 348 41.15 19.11 18.35
N GLU A 349 40.73 18.66 17.17
CA GLU A 349 41.33 19.04 15.90
C GLU A 349 40.23 19.41 14.90
N GLU A 350 40.50 20.45 14.09
CA GLU A 350 39.62 20.88 13.00
C GLU A 350 39.67 19.87 11.85
N LEU A 351 38.55 19.64 11.17
CA LEU A 351 38.41 18.77 9.99
C LEU A 351 38.77 17.29 10.21
N LYS A 352 39.20 16.90 11.42
CA LYS A 352 39.42 15.51 11.79
C LYS A 352 38.08 14.86 12.12
N LYS A 353 37.82 13.74 11.45
CA LYS A 353 36.69 12.88 11.74
C LYS A 353 37.06 11.90 12.86
N TYR A 354 36.32 11.94 13.96
CA TYR A 354 36.46 11.02 15.09
C TYR A 354 35.36 9.96 15.00
N ASP A 355 35.74 8.71 14.74
CA ASP A 355 34.82 7.58 14.65
C ASP A 355 34.82 6.77 15.96
N PHE A 356 33.64 6.54 16.51
CA PHE A 356 33.41 5.84 17.78
C PHE A 356 32.46 4.66 17.59
N ASP A 357 32.83 3.52 18.16
CA ASP A 357 31.94 2.37 18.32
C ASP A 357 31.30 2.44 19.72
N LEU A 358 30.07 2.96 19.78
CA LEU A 358 29.38 3.24 21.04
C LEU A 358 29.09 1.95 21.82
N GLU A 359 28.70 0.87 21.12
CA GLU A 359 28.38 -0.42 21.77
C GLU A 359 29.63 -1.04 22.39
N SER A 360 30.80 -0.87 21.77
CA SER A 360 32.08 -1.34 22.31
C SER A 360 32.55 -0.53 23.53
N LEU A 361 32.18 0.75 23.63
CA LEU A 361 32.59 1.63 24.74
C LEU A 361 31.78 1.41 26.01
N VAL A 362 30.45 1.36 25.90
CA VAL A 362 29.55 1.31 27.08
C VAL A 362 28.73 0.02 27.16
N GLY A 363 28.88 -0.90 26.20
CA GLY A 363 27.98 -2.03 26.03
C GLY A 363 26.68 -1.64 25.35
N LYS A 364 25.61 -2.40 25.58
CA LYS A 364 24.29 -2.07 25.03
C LYS A 364 23.82 -0.73 25.60
N GLY A 365 23.18 0.09 24.75
CA GLY A 365 22.60 1.36 25.18
C GLY A 365 21.67 1.19 26.39
N GLU A 366 21.66 2.19 27.26
CA GLU A 366 20.69 2.28 28.36
C GLU A 366 19.28 2.52 27.78
N ASN A 367 18.23 2.44 28.60
CA ASN A 367 16.85 2.78 28.20
C ASN A 367 16.42 2.21 26.82
N ASN A 368 16.29 0.89 26.73
CA ASN A 368 15.87 0.17 25.51
C ASN A 368 16.89 0.23 24.34
N GLY A 369 18.19 0.40 24.63
CA GLY A 369 19.23 0.35 23.61
C GLY A 369 19.53 1.71 22.98
N LEU A 370 19.27 2.79 23.71
CA LEU A 370 19.63 4.15 23.33
C LEU A 370 20.91 4.61 24.05
N PHE A 371 21.69 5.40 23.34
CA PHE A 371 22.82 6.12 23.87
C PHE A 371 22.43 7.59 24.06
N ARG A 372 22.85 8.16 25.18
CA ARG A 372 22.67 9.56 25.52
C ARG A 372 23.99 10.29 25.30
N LEU A 373 23.97 11.30 24.42
CA LEU A 373 25.09 12.17 24.13
C LEU A 373 24.83 13.54 24.75
N GLU A 374 25.73 14.01 25.61
CA GLU A 374 25.69 15.37 26.16
C GLU A 374 26.81 16.20 25.53
N SER A 375 26.43 17.24 24.80
CA SER A 375 27.37 18.22 24.24
C SER A 375 27.32 19.49 25.09
N PRO A 376 28.42 19.92 25.75
CA PRO A 376 28.44 21.13 26.57
C PRO A 376 28.35 22.42 25.74
N LYS A 377 28.82 22.39 24.49
CA LYS A 377 28.64 23.44 23.47
C LYS A 377 28.47 22.75 22.11
N ASN A 378 28.16 23.48 21.05
CA ASN A 378 27.93 22.88 19.73
C ASN A 378 29.04 23.30 18.76
N ASP A 379 28.69 23.47 17.48
CA ASP A 379 29.63 23.49 16.34
C ASP A 379 30.18 22.09 16.01
N LEU A 380 29.28 21.10 16.01
CA LEU A 380 29.60 19.70 15.76
C LEU A 380 28.72 19.16 14.63
N VAL A 381 29.34 18.50 13.66
CA VAL A 381 28.68 17.59 12.72
C VAL A 381 28.69 16.19 13.33
N LEU A 382 27.51 15.66 13.65
CA LEU A 382 27.34 14.30 14.12
C LEU A 382 26.73 13.47 12.99
N THR A 383 27.40 12.38 12.63
CA THR A 383 26.93 11.41 11.63
C THR A 383 26.81 10.04 12.26
N ASN A 384 25.79 9.28 11.91
CA ASN A 384 25.49 8.01 12.55
C ASN A 384 24.98 6.94 11.57
N ASP A 385 24.90 5.69 12.05
CA ASP A 385 24.27 4.56 11.35
C ASP A 385 22.83 4.26 11.82
N GLY A 386 22.19 5.23 12.48
CA GLY A 386 20.87 5.13 13.10
C GLY A 386 20.09 6.43 13.02
N TYR A 387 19.57 6.88 14.17
CA TYR A 387 18.74 8.08 14.27
C TYR A 387 19.13 8.95 15.47
N PHE A 388 18.88 10.26 15.37
CA PHE A 388 19.04 11.19 16.50
C PHE A 388 17.70 11.78 16.93
N ALA A 389 17.49 11.94 18.24
CA ALA A 389 16.37 12.71 18.79
C ALA A 389 16.88 13.72 19.83
N PHE A 390 16.25 14.89 19.89
CA PHE A 390 16.55 15.92 20.91
C PHE A 390 15.89 15.64 22.27
N SER A 391 15.09 14.58 22.37
CA SER A 391 14.60 14.05 23.64
C SER A 391 14.36 12.54 23.52
N GLU A 392 14.44 11.84 24.64
CA GLU A 392 14.15 10.41 24.73
C GLU A 392 12.71 10.13 24.29
N ASP A 393 11.75 10.96 24.74
CA ASP A 393 10.34 10.77 24.41
C ASP A 393 10.04 10.95 22.93
N ALA A 394 10.79 11.81 22.22
CA ALA A 394 10.64 11.98 20.78
C ALA A 394 11.18 10.79 19.98
N PHE A 395 12.09 9.99 20.55
CA PHE A 395 12.72 8.89 19.84
C PHE A 395 11.71 7.79 19.48
N PHE A 396 11.82 7.27 18.26
CA PHE A 396 11.17 6.05 17.79
C PHE A 396 12.05 5.39 16.73
N TYR A 397 11.80 4.11 16.44
CA TYR A 397 12.49 3.35 15.40
C TYR A 397 11.68 3.42 14.11
N PRO A 398 12.06 4.24 13.11
CA PRO A 398 11.24 4.43 11.91
C PRO A 398 11.27 3.20 11.01
N GLU A 399 12.44 2.61 10.86
CA GLU A 399 12.62 1.28 10.28
C GLU A 399 12.42 0.27 11.41
N ILE A 400 11.16 0.09 11.82
CA ILE A 400 10.77 -0.68 13.01
C ILE A 400 11.54 -2.00 13.09
N LEU A 401 11.71 -2.70 11.96
CA LEU A 401 12.59 -3.87 11.84
C LEU A 401 13.10 -4.06 10.42
N LYS A 402 14.35 -4.50 10.27
CA LYS A 402 14.79 -5.17 9.02
C LYS A 402 14.16 -6.54 9.00
N PHE A 403 13.03 -6.67 8.32
CA PHE A 403 12.38 -7.95 8.15
C PHE A 403 13.09 -8.78 7.08
N VAL A 404 13.18 -10.09 7.30
CA VAL A 404 13.44 -11.05 6.23
C VAL A 404 12.09 -11.59 5.77
N ASP A 405 11.78 -11.50 4.48
CA ASP A 405 10.57 -12.07 3.93
C ASP A 405 10.63 -13.60 4.05
N LEU A 406 9.63 -14.20 4.69
CA LEU A 406 9.50 -15.65 4.79
C LEU A 406 9.40 -16.35 3.45
N ASN A 407 9.11 -15.66 2.35
CA ASN A 407 9.20 -16.24 1.00
C ASN A 407 10.64 -16.60 0.59
N GLU A 408 11.65 -16.05 1.25
CA GLU A 408 13.08 -16.23 0.92
C GLU A 408 13.80 -17.22 1.86
N VAL A 409 13.08 -17.85 2.79
CA VAL A 409 13.66 -18.75 3.79
C VAL A 409 12.89 -20.07 3.90
N ASP A 410 13.66 -21.15 4.04
CA ASP A 410 13.15 -22.52 4.12
C ASP A 410 12.82 -22.96 5.56
N ASP A 411 13.42 -22.33 6.57
CA ASP A 411 13.19 -22.63 7.99
C ASP A 411 13.23 -21.38 8.90
N LEU A 412 12.79 -21.57 10.15
CA LEU A 412 12.70 -20.52 11.17
C LEU A 412 13.78 -20.62 12.26
N ASN A 413 14.77 -21.49 12.11
CA ASN A 413 15.76 -21.81 13.15
C ASN A 413 16.69 -20.63 13.43
N SER A 414 16.98 -19.78 12.45
CA SER A 414 17.83 -18.61 12.64
C SER A 414 17.09 -17.37 13.15
N PHE A 415 15.76 -17.40 13.23
CA PHE A 415 14.92 -16.25 13.62
C PHE A 415 14.58 -16.26 15.10
N ASP A 416 14.41 -15.10 15.71
CA ASP A 416 13.97 -14.97 17.10
C ASP A 416 12.47 -14.67 17.20
N TYR A 417 11.94 -14.01 16.16
CA TYR A 417 10.55 -13.58 16.07
C TYR A 417 10.00 -13.82 14.67
N VAL A 418 8.68 -14.01 14.59
CA VAL A 418 7.94 -14.02 13.32
C VAL A 418 6.74 -13.10 13.45
N LEU A 419 6.58 -12.15 12.55
CA LEU A 419 5.44 -11.24 12.51
C LEU A 419 4.64 -11.46 11.22
N THR A 420 3.32 -11.48 11.32
CA THR A 420 2.44 -11.62 10.16
C THR A 420 1.14 -10.85 10.34
N SER A 421 0.52 -10.42 9.23
CA SER A 421 -0.89 -10.00 9.19
C SER A 421 -1.79 -11.02 8.49
N TYR A 422 -1.28 -12.22 8.22
CA TYR A 422 -2.03 -13.30 7.61
C TYR A 422 -2.90 -14.05 8.66
N PRO A 423 -4.20 -14.23 8.40
CA PRO A 423 -5.09 -14.96 9.30
C PRO A 423 -4.78 -16.46 9.29
N LEU A 424 -4.46 -17.02 10.45
CA LEU A 424 -4.22 -18.45 10.59
C LEU A 424 -5.50 -19.27 10.36
N PRO A 425 -5.40 -20.46 9.73
CA PRO A 425 -6.54 -21.33 9.51
C PRO A 425 -6.98 -21.99 10.82
N LYS A 426 -8.22 -22.48 10.83
CA LYS A 426 -8.78 -23.22 11.97
C LYS A 426 -8.76 -24.71 11.68
N LYS A 427 -8.45 -25.53 12.69
CA LYS A 427 -8.47 -27.00 12.58
C LYS A 427 -9.88 -27.54 12.76
N GLU A 428 -10.31 -28.41 11.86
CA GLU A 428 -11.57 -29.18 11.93
C GLU A 428 -11.28 -30.66 11.61
N GLY A 429 -11.00 -31.46 12.66
CA GLY A 429 -10.54 -32.83 12.49
C GLY A 429 -9.19 -32.91 11.77
N ASN A 430 -9.15 -33.59 10.62
CA ASN A 430 -7.98 -33.68 9.75
C ASN A 430 -7.93 -32.58 8.67
N TRP A 431 -8.90 -31.65 8.69
CA TRP A 431 -9.01 -30.55 7.74
C TRP A 431 -8.61 -29.24 8.40
N LEU A 432 -8.14 -28.30 7.58
CA LEU A 432 -7.97 -26.90 7.93
C LEU A 432 -8.97 -26.06 7.15
N ILE A 433 -9.46 -24.99 7.78
CA ILE A 433 -10.33 -23.98 7.18
C ILE A 433 -9.61 -22.65 7.22
N ALA A 434 -9.20 -22.16 6.05
CA ALA A 434 -8.58 -20.86 5.86
C ALA A 434 -9.61 -19.84 5.38
N GLU A 435 -9.57 -18.61 5.91
CA GLU A 435 -10.46 -17.53 5.52
C GLU A 435 -9.66 -16.28 5.18
N THR A 436 -10.06 -15.54 4.14
CA THR A 436 -9.42 -14.27 3.79
C THR A 436 -10.43 -13.25 3.25
N ASN A 437 -10.12 -11.97 3.44
CA ASN A 437 -10.88 -10.85 2.89
C ASN A 437 -10.11 -10.23 1.72
N LEU A 438 -10.80 -10.02 0.61
CA LEU A 438 -10.26 -9.39 -0.59
C LEU A 438 -10.82 -7.97 -0.69
N ASP A 439 -9.93 -6.99 -0.84
CA ASP A 439 -10.30 -5.57 -0.88
C ASP A 439 -10.95 -5.22 -2.23
N PRO A 440 -12.24 -4.86 -2.28
CA PRO A 440 -12.93 -4.46 -3.51
C PRO A 440 -12.29 -3.31 -4.26
N LYS A 441 -11.54 -2.42 -3.58
CA LYS A 441 -10.81 -1.33 -4.25
C LYS A 441 -9.67 -1.83 -5.13
N LYS A 442 -9.14 -3.02 -4.85
CA LYS A 442 -8.08 -3.67 -5.62
C LYS A 442 -8.63 -4.61 -6.69
N ILE A 443 -9.96 -4.72 -6.86
CA ILE A 443 -10.56 -5.69 -7.76
C ILE A 443 -11.02 -5.00 -9.04
N ARG A 444 -10.61 -5.53 -10.19
CA ARG A 444 -11.23 -5.16 -11.48
C ARG A 444 -12.37 -6.11 -11.78
N ILE A 445 -13.50 -5.51 -12.16
CA ILE A 445 -14.70 -6.23 -12.59
C ILE A 445 -14.82 -6.03 -14.09
N GLU A 446 -14.75 -7.11 -14.85
CA GLU A 446 -14.87 -7.08 -16.32
C GLU A 446 -16.30 -7.48 -16.68
N GLY A 447 -17.14 -6.48 -16.97
CA GLY A 447 -18.58 -6.69 -17.15
C GLY A 447 -19.25 -7.12 -15.84
N ASP A 448 -19.65 -8.38 -15.78
CA ASP A 448 -20.21 -9.06 -14.62
C ASP A 448 -19.28 -10.17 -14.10
N LYS A 449 -18.00 -10.19 -14.45
CA LYS A 449 -17.09 -11.29 -14.10
C LYS A 449 -16.01 -10.89 -13.10
N LEU A 450 -15.73 -11.82 -12.18
CA LEU A 450 -14.52 -11.82 -11.35
C LEU A 450 -13.65 -13.01 -11.72
N TYR A 451 -12.34 -12.81 -11.70
CA TYR A 451 -11.36 -13.84 -11.99
C TYR A 451 -10.51 -14.11 -10.76
N PHE A 452 -10.34 -15.39 -10.42
CA PHE A 452 -9.52 -15.84 -9.31
C PHE A 452 -8.46 -16.83 -9.79
N SER A 453 -7.38 -16.93 -9.01
CA SER A 453 -6.32 -17.91 -9.20
C SER A 453 -6.00 -18.54 -7.85
N LEU A 454 -6.34 -19.81 -7.68
CA LEU A 454 -5.87 -20.61 -6.55
C LEU A 454 -4.48 -21.14 -6.90
N GLU A 455 -3.47 -20.80 -6.12
CA GLU A 455 -2.10 -21.24 -6.32
C GLU A 455 -1.61 -22.09 -5.17
N VAL A 456 -0.94 -23.18 -5.53
CA VAL A 456 -0.27 -24.11 -4.64
C VAL A 456 1.18 -24.22 -5.10
N PRO A 457 2.03 -23.24 -4.71
CA PRO A 457 3.42 -23.20 -5.14
C PRO A 457 4.15 -24.49 -4.76
N GLN A 458 5.01 -24.96 -5.66
CA GLN A 458 5.85 -26.14 -5.45
C GLN A 458 5.08 -27.43 -5.12
N ILE A 459 3.81 -27.56 -5.55
CA ILE A 459 2.98 -28.74 -5.27
C ILE A 459 3.67 -30.08 -5.57
N SER A 460 4.49 -30.13 -6.64
CA SER A 460 5.27 -31.31 -7.03
C SER A 460 6.29 -31.76 -5.99
N LYS A 461 6.84 -30.84 -5.17
CA LYS A 461 7.76 -31.17 -4.07
C LYS A 461 7.03 -31.73 -2.85
N TYR A 462 5.75 -31.40 -2.68
CA TYR A 462 4.94 -31.74 -1.50
C TYR A 462 3.83 -32.73 -1.85
N GLY A 463 4.24 -33.92 -2.32
CA GLY A 463 3.33 -35.03 -2.61
C GLY A 463 2.55 -34.90 -3.93
N GLY A 464 2.66 -33.78 -4.66
CA GLY A 464 2.04 -33.58 -5.97
C GLY A 464 0.53 -33.33 -5.92
N GLN A 465 -0.06 -33.24 -4.73
CA GLN A 465 -1.51 -33.17 -4.57
C GLN A 465 -1.96 -32.39 -3.34
N LEU A 466 -3.07 -31.66 -3.49
CA LEU A 466 -3.80 -30.99 -2.42
C LEU A 466 -5.26 -31.47 -2.41
N GLU A 467 -5.68 -32.10 -1.32
CA GLU A 467 -7.07 -32.50 -1.15
C GLU A 467 -7.90 -31.34 -0.55
N ILE A 468 -9.00 -30.99 -1.22
CA ILE A 468 -9.92 -29.93 -0.83
C ILE A 468 -11.36 -30.45 -0.68
N ASP A 469 -12.07 -29.96 0.34
CA ASP A 469 -13.51 -30.19 0.52
C ASP A 469 -14.28 -29.11 -0.27
N TYR A 470 -13.97 -27.83 -0.04
CA TYR A 470 -14.57 -26.74 -0.78
C TYR A 470 -13.67 -25.51 -0.87
N LEU A 471 -13.86 -24.74 -1.94
CA LEU A 471 -13.55 -23.31 -2.00
C LEU A 471 -14.88 -22.54 -2.07
N GLU A 472 -15.12 -21.65 -1.12
CA GLU A 472 -16.32 -20.80 -1.09
C GLU A 472 -15.92 -19.33 -1.22
N ILE A 473 -16.59 -18.62 -2.11
CA ILE A 473 -16.41 -17.18 -2.30
C ILE A 473 -17.74 -16.49 -2.03
N ALA A 474 -17.76 -15.63 -1.00
CA ALA A 474 -18.91 -14.82 -0.64
C ALA A 474 -18.73 -13.39 -1.14
N VAL A 475 -19.59 -12.97 -2.07
CA VAL A 475 -19.60 -11.62 -2.64
C VAL A 475 -20.78 -10.84 -2.06
N LYS A 476 -20.50 -9.75 -1.34
CA LYS A 476 -21.53 -8.78 -0.95
C LYS A 476 -21.70 -7.78 -2.09
N HIS A 477 -22.86 -7.77 -2.73
CA HIS A 477 -23.21 -6.75 -3.71
C HIS A 477 -23.73 -5.48 -3.04
N LYS A 478 -23.34 -4.31 -3.56
CA LYS A 478 -23.88 -3.01 -3.17
C LYS A 478 -25.32 -2.89 -3.65
N GLY A 479 -26.18 -2.30 -2.83
CA GLY A 479 -27.58 -2.06 -3.21
C GLY A 479 -27.71 -0.88 -4.18
N LEU A 480 -28.56 -1.00 -5.20
CA LEU A 480 -28.90 0.14 -6.08
C LEU A 480 -29.51 1.32 -5.30
N LEU A 481 -30.12 1.06 -4.14
CA LEU A 481 -30.78 2.05 -3.29
C LEU A 481 -30.04 2.30 -1.97
N GLU A 482 -28.79 1.82 -1.81
CA GLU A 482 -27.99 2.18 -0.64
C GLU A 482 -27.73 3.69 -0.66
N ALA A 483 -28.32 4.41 0.30
CA ALA A 483 -28.06 5.83 0.50
C ALA A 483 -26.55 6.02 0.70
N LYS A 484 -25.96 6.99 -0.01
CA LYS A 484 -24.57 7.42 0.25
C LYS A 484 -24.51 7.94 1.69
N THR A 485 -24.06 7.11 2.62
CA THR A 485 -23.80 7.54 3.99
C THR A 485 -22.59 8.47 3.93
N SER A 486 -22.83 9.78 3.93
CA SER A 486 -21.82 10.77 4.30
C SER A 486 -21.42 10.48 5.74
N ILE A 487 -20.13 10.20 5.95
CA ILE A 487 -19.55 10.02 7.27
C ILE A 487 -19.61 11.38 8.00
N SER A 488 -20.36 11.43 9.08
CA SER A 488 -20.31 12.48 10.10
C SER A 488 -20.28 11.76 11.47
N PRO A 489 -19.52 12.25 12.47
CA PRO A 489 -19.06 11.43 13.58
C PRO A 489 -20.17 11.06 14.58
N SER A 490 -20.00 9.88 15.18
CA SER A 490 -20.87 9.22 16.16
C SER A 490 -21.52 10.10 17.24
N PRO A 491 -22.70 9.69 17.72
CA PRO A 491 -23.06 9.78 19.13
C PRO A 491 -22.94 8.43 19.85
N LYS A 492 -22.59 8.51 21.14
CA LYS A 492 -22.45 7.44 22.14
C LYS A 492 -23.77 6.66 22.42
N PRO A 493 -23.70 5.50 23.09
CA PRO A 493 -24.75 4.48 23.06
C PRO A 493 -25.79 4.68 24.17
N GLU A 494 -27.07 4.43 23.88
CA GLU A 494 -28.01 4.04 24.93
C GLU A 494 -29.23 3.22 24.43
N VAL A 495 -29.48 2.18 25.23
CA VAL A 495 -30.71 1.41 25.53
C VAL A 495 -31.43 0.61 24.42
N LYS A 496 -31.60 -0.68 24.77
CA LYS A 496 -32.43 -1.70 24.12
C LYS A 496 -33.91 -1.27 24.08
N ASP A 497 -34.52 -1.28 22.89
CA ASP A 497 -35.97 -1.35 22.79
C ASP A 497 -36.42 -2.20 21.58
N GLU A 498 -37.38 -3.08 21.85
CA GLU A 498 -37.86 -4.15 20.97
C GLU A 498 -38.94 -3.67 19.96
N SER A 499 -38.89 -2.40 19.55
CA SER A 499 -39.95 -1.77 18.74
C SER A 499 -39.64 -1.66 17.23
N LEU A 500 -38.49 -2.17 16.76
CA LEU A 500 -38.05 -1.97 15.36
C LEU A 500 -38.81 -2.78 14.29
N LYS A 501 -39.59 -3.81 14.66
CA LYS A 501 -40.25 -4.69 13.67
C LYS A 501 -41.58 -4.15 13.11
N ARG A 502 -42.20 -3.12 13.71
CA ARG A 502 -43.49 -2.57 13.23
C ARG A 502 -43.35 -1.36 12.28
N ASN A 503 -42.24 -0.63 12.30
CA ASN A 503 -42.09 0.59 11.49
C ASN A 503 -41.59 0.35 10.05
N VAL A 504 -40.89 -0.77 9.79
CA VAL A 504 -40.40 -1.11 8.44
C VAL A 504 -41.54 -1.48 7.49
N PHE A 505 -42.57 -2.17 7.97
CA PHE A 505 -43.73 -2.56 7.16
C PHE A 505 -44.67 -1.39 6.83
N ARG A 506 -44.72 -0.34 7.68
CA ARG A 506 -45.55 0.86 7.42
C ARG A 506 -44.95 1.75 6.32
N ASN A 507 -43.62 1.82 6.21
CA ASN A 507 -42.94 2.65 5.21
C ASN A 507 -42.93 2.03 3.80
N ILE A 508 -42.94 0.70 3.70
CA ILE A 508 -43.07 -0.01 2.40
C ILE A 508 -44.49 0.20 1.81
N GLY A 509 -45.53 0.19 2.64
CA GLY A 509 -46.91 0.42 2.21
C GLY A 509 -47.16 1.83 1.65
N HIS A 510 -46.61 2.87 2.27
CA HIS A 510 -46.76 4.26 1.80
C HIS A 510 -46.01 4.55 0.49
N PHE A 511 -44.90 3.86 0.23
CA PHE A 511 -44.11 4.07 -0.98
C PHE A 511 -44.76 3.45 -2.23
N PHE A 512 -45.29 2.22 -2.13
CA PHE A 512 -46.03 1.59 -3.25
C PHE A 512 -47.38 2.27 -3.54
N GLY A 513 -48.02 2.87 -2.51
CA GLY A 513 -49.23 3.69 -2.70
C GLY A 513 -48.99 4.94 -3.55
N ASN A 514 -47.81 5.56 -3.46
CA ASN A 514 -47.47 6.77 -4.21
C ASN A 514 -47.06 6.50 -5.67
N ILE A 515 -46.57 5.30 -5.98
CA ILE A 515 -46.23 4.90 -7.36
C ILE A 515 -47.51 4.60 -8.17
N LEU A 516 -48.53 3.97 -7.57
CA LEU A 516 -49.82 3.75 -8.25
C LEU A 516 -50.59 5.05 -8.53
N ASN A 517 -50.42 6.08 -7.71
CA ASN A 517 -51.02 7.41 -7.95
C ASN A 517 -50.32 8.19 -9.07
N LYS A 518 -49.04 7.90 -9.39
CA LYS A 518 -48.32 8.54 -10.51
C LYS A 518 -48.51 7.84 -11.86
N VAL A 519 -48.86 6.55 -11.89
CA VAL A 519 -49.16 5.81 -13.14
C VAL A 519 -50.59 6.09 -13.65
N LYS A 520 -51.49 6.65 -12.83
CA LYS A 520 -52.82 7.10 -13.25
C LYS A 520 -52.84 8.41 -14.07
N LEU A 521 -51.70 9.09 -14.24
CA LEU A 521 -51.64 10.38 -14.96
C LEU A 521 -51.24 10.26 -16.45
N PHE A 522 -50.94 9.07 -16.97
CA PHE A 522 -50.35 8.91 -18.31
C PHE A 522 -51.23 8.23 -19.38
N PHE A 523 -52.51 7.95 -19.10
CA PHE A 523 -53.46 7.48 -20.12
C PHE A 523 -54.79 8.22 -20.03
N GLY A 524 -54.93 9.31 -20.79
CA GLY A 524 -56.22 9.99 -20.96
C GLY A 524 -56.19 11.30 -21.76
N LYS A 525 -56.56 11.18 -23.04
CA LYS A 525 -57.10 12.20 -23.98
C LYS A 525 -56.11 13.08 -24.77
N ILE A 526 -56.01 12.69 -26.05
CA ILE A 526 -55.54 13.48 -27.19
C ILE A 526 -56.64 14.51 -27.55
N PRO A 527 -56.30 15.79 -27.77
CA PRO A 527 -57.09 16.70 -28.59
C PRO A 527 -56.41 16.98 -29.95
N PHE A 528 -57.26 17.06 -30.97
CA PHE A 528 -56.98 17.36 -32.37
C PHE A 528 -56.78 18.88 -32.57
N ILE A 529 -55.72 19.31 -33.26
CA ILE A 529 -55.51 20.72 -33.70
C ILE A 529 -54.92 20.70 -35.14
N PRO A 530 -55.35 21.60 -36.06
CA PRO A 530 -55.28 21.38 -37.51
C PRO A 530 -54.01 21.90 -38.20
N LYS A 531 -53.81 21.43 -39.44
CA LYS A 531 -52.76 21.81 -40.40
C LYS A 531 -52.81 23.29 -40.79
N ASN A 532 -51.67 23.98 -40.78
CA ASN A 532 -51.13 24.76 -41.91
C ASN A 532 -49.70 25.34 -41.64
N LYS A 533 -48.74 24.95 -42.51
CA LYS A 533 -47.53 25.60 -43.11
C LYS A 533 -46.69 26.66 -42.31
N PRO A 534 -45.39 26.92 -42.67
CA PRO A 534 -44.57 26.36 -43.75
C PRO A 534 -43.15 25.87 -43.38
N THR A 535 -42.61 25.10 -44.32
CA THR A 535 -41.25 24.56 -44.45
C THR A 535 -40.17 25.65 -44.63
N PRO A 536 -38.98 25.49 -44.04
CA PRO A 536 -37.73 25.97 -44.64
C PRO A 536 -36.88 24.82 -45.22
N SER A 537 -36.30 25.14 -46.37
CA SER A 537 -35.46 24.40 -47.32
C SER A 537 -34.09 23.97 -46.74
N PRO A 538 -33.38 22.98 -47.33
CA PRO A 538 -32.13 22.48 -46.76
C PRO A 538 -30.95 23.41 -47.08
N THR A 539 -30.00 23.51 -46.14
CA THR A 539 -28.70 24.19 -46.29
C THR A 539 -27.60 23.12 -46.38
N PRO A 540 -26.54 23.32 -47.19
CA PRO A 540 -25.83 22.23 -47.88
C PRO A 540 -24.83 21.45 -47.02
N LYS A 541 -24.68 20.18 -47.40
CA LYS A 541 -23.68 19.23 -46.90
C LYS A 541 -22.32 19.58 -47.50
N ILE A 542 -21.35 19.96 -46.68
CA ILE A 542 -19.94 20.05 -47.07
C ILE A 542 -19.38 18.63 -47.14
N THR A 543 -19.01 18.22 -48.35
CA THR A 543 -18.27 16.98 -48.64
C THR A 543 -16.79 17.26 -48.46
N LEU A 544 -16.15 16.61 -47.49
CA LEU A 544 -14.69 16.53 -47.41
C LEU A 544 -14.23 15.28 -48.15
N THR A 545 -13.44 15.50 -49.19
CA THR A 545 -12.75 14.49 -49.99
C THR A 545 -11.64 13.85 -49.15
N VAL A 546 -11.70 12.54 -48.95
CA VAL A 546 -10.63 11.78 -48.29
C VAL A 546 -9.56 11.47 -49.34
N THR A 547 -8.37 12.04 -49.16
CA THR A 547 -7.15 11.64 -49.86
C THR A 547 -6.63 10.34 -49.23
N GLU A 548 -6.38 9.32 -50.06
CA GLU A 548 -5.82 8.05 -49.61
C GLU A 548 -4.36 8.24 -49.11
N THR A 549 -4.13 7.91 -47.85
CA THR A 549 -2.82 7.88 -47.19
C THR A 549 -2.37 6.41 -47.06
N PRO A 550 -1.09 6.08 -47.29
CA PRO A 550 -0.68 4.73 -47.68
C PRO A 550 -0.89 3.67 -46.59
N LYS A 551 -1.14 2.46 -47.10
CA LYS A 551 -1.24 1.19 -46.37
C LYS A 551 -0.11 1.05 -45.32
N PRO A 552 -0.42 0.78 -44.04
CA PRO A 552 0.62 0.54 -43.04
C PRO A 552 1.38 -0.74 -43.39
N THR A 553 2.69 -0.62 -43.52
CA THR A 553 3.64 -1.72 -43.41
C THR A 553 3.42 -2.42 -42.08
N THR A 554 3.29 -3.75 -42.11
CA THR A 554 3.23 -4.61 -40.93
C THR A 554 4.42 -4.35 -40.01
N VAL A 555 4.19 -3.62 -38.93
CA VAL A 555 5.11 -3.55 -37.79
C VAL A 555 4.98 -4.88 -37.04
N PRO A 556 6.08 -5.62 -36.79
CA PRO A 556 6.01 -6.86 -36.02
C PRO A 556 5.47 -6.56 -34.62
N SER A 557 4.39 -7.25 -34.23
CA SER A 557 3.87 -7.23 -32.86
C SER A 557 4.92 -7.80 -31.92
N PHE A 558 5.44 -6.96 -31.03
CA PHE A 558 6.29 -7.37 -29.91
C PHE A 558 5.42 -7.80 -28.73
N LYS A 559 6.01 -8.44 -27.72
CA LYS A 559 5.41 -8.55 -26.40
C LYS A 559 5.29 -7.11 -25.86
N ASN A 560 4.13 -6.48 -26.07
CA ASN A 560 3.87 -5.11 -25.62
C ASN A 560 4.08 -5.08 -24.11
N ASP A 561 5.10 -4.34 -23.66
CA ASP A 561 5.47 -4.11 -22.24
C ASP A 561 6.61 -4.99 -21.64
N ILE A 562 7.56 -5.46 -22.45
CA ILE A 562 8.75 -6.15 -21.89
C ILE A 562 9.56 -5.22 -20.97
N LEU A 563 9.81 -5.62 -19.72
CA LEU A 563 10.58 -4.85 -18.75
C LEU A 563 12.08 -4.98 -19.01
N VAL A 564 12.70 -3.89 -19.46
CA VAL A 564 14.15 -3.79 -19.67
C VAL A 564 14.79 -2.91 -18.60
N LYS A 565 15.74 -3.46 -17.84
CA LYS A 565 16.53 -2.71 -16.86
C LYS A 565 17.93 -2.45 -17.41
N ILE A 566 18.31 -1.18 -17.49
CA ILE A 566 19.64 -0.73 -17.91
C ILE A 566 20.43 -0.34 -16.66
N LEU A 567 21.60 -0.94 -16.48
CA LEU A 567 22.50 -0.72 -15.37
C LEU A 567 23.79 -0.07 -15.88
N ASN A 568 24.16 1.09 -15.35
CA ASN A 568 25.51 1.64 -15.55
C ASN A 568 26.50 0.92 -14.63
N GLY A 569 27.34 0.05 -15.19
CA GLY A 569 28.32 -0.76 -14.49
C GLY A 569 29.78 -0.42 -14.85
N GLY A 570 30.04 0.78 -15.37
CA GLY A 570 31.40 1.22 -15.75
C GLY A 570 31.44 2.17 -16.95
N ALA A 571 30.29 2.47 -17.56
CA ALA A 571 30.16 3.44 -18.63
C ALA A 571 30.16 4.90 -18.10
N LYS A 572 30.38 5.86 -19.01
CA LYS A 572 30.36 7.30 -18.69
C LYS A 572 29.00 7.71 -18.08
N GLU A 573 29.04 8.71 -17.20
CA GLU A 573 27.82 9.27 -16.59
C GLU A 573 26.79 9.67 -17.66
N GLY A 574 25.53 9.32 -17.42
CA GLY A 574 24.42 9.56 -18.34
C GLY A 574 24.26 8.54 -19.49
N GLU A 575 25.19 7.60 -19.69
CA GLU A 575 25.11 6.64 -20.80
C GLU A 575 23.89 5.70 -20.69
N ALA A 576 23.54 5.25 -19.48
CA ALA A 576 22.34 4.44 -19.26
C ALA A 576 21.05 5.19 -19.60
N GLY A 577 21.01 6.50 -19.36
CA GLY A 577 19.90 7.37 -19.76
C GLY A 577 19.78 7.48 -21.28
N LYS A 578 20.90 7.74 -21.96
CA LYS A 578 20.93 7.79 -23.44
C LYS A 578 20.51 6.48 -24.07
N PHE A 579 20.99 5.35 -23.54
CA PHE A 579 20.61 4.04 -24.07
C PHE A 579 19.13 3.72 -23.76
N SER A 580 18.56 4.26 -22.68
CA SER A 580 17.12 4.18 -22.42
C SER A 580 16.30 4.83 -23.54
N ASP A 581 16.73 6.00 -24.01
CA ASP A 581 16.03 6.69 -25.10
C ASP A 581 16.16 5.93 -26.43
N VAL A 582 17.33 5.33 -26.71
CA VAL A 582 17.51 4.42 -27.86
C VAL A 582 16.54 3.24 -27.84
N LEU A 583 16.30 2.64 -26.66
CA LEU A 583 15.35 1.53 -26.54
C LEU A 583 13.89 1.99 -26.69
N LYS A 584 13.53 3.17 -26.17
CA LYS A 584 12.19 3.74 -26.35
C LYS A 584 11.90 4.03 -27.82
N ASP A 585 12.87 4.60 -28.54
CA ASP A 585 12.78 4.86 -29.98
C ASP A 585 12.67 3.57 -30.80
N ALA A 586 13.28 2.47 -30.31
CA ALA A 586 13.19 1.14 -30.90
C ALA A 586 11.88 0.39 -30.56
N GLY A 587 10.97 1.02 -29.79
CA GLY A 587 9.64 0.47 -29.46
C GLY A 587 9.54 -0.24 -28.12
N PHE A 588 10.58 -0.21 -27.27
CA PHE A 588 10.51 -0.73 -25.91
C PHE A 588 9.90 0.31 -24.96
N SER A 589 8.67 0.09 -24.52
CA SER A 589 7.92 1.07 -23.71
C SER A 589 8.25 1.05 -22.21
N ASN A 590 8.84 -0.04 -21.69
CA ASN A 590 9.10 -0.24 -20.26
C ASN A 590 10.59 -0.41 -20.00
N VAL A 591 11.29 0.73 -19.94
CA VAL A 591 12.74 0.80 -19.79
C VAL A 591 13.09 1.61 -18.56
N ASN A 592 13.88 1.03 -17.64
CA ASN A 592 14.38 1.69 -16.44
C ASN A 592 15.91 1.76 -16.47
N ALA A 593 16.48 2.95 -16.32
CA ALA A 593 17.92 3.16 -16.22
C ALA A 593 18.33 3.51 -14.78
N THR A 594 19.33 2.81 -14.25
CA THR A 594 19.91 3.06 -12.93
C THR A 594 21.40 2.65 -12.91
N ASN A 595 22.07 2.81 -11.78
CA ASN A 595 23.45 2.36 -11.57
C ASN A 595 23.48 0.88 -11.16
N ALA A 596 24.55 0.17 -11.54
CA ALA A 596 24.83 -1.17 -11.06
C ALA A 596 25.45 -1.13 -9.64
N ASP A 597 25.38 -2.25 -8.93
CA ASP A 597 26.04 -2.40 -7.61
C ASP A 597 27.59 -2.51 -7.72
N ASN A 598 28.12 -2.62 -8.94
CA ASN A 598 29.55 -2.71 -9.25
C ASN A 598 29.87 -1.98 -10.58
N TYR A 599 31.00 -1.27 -10.64
CA TYR A 599 31.43 -0.43 -11.76
C TYR A 599 32.60 -0.98 -12.59
N ASN A 600 32.98 -2.24 -12.39
CA ASN A 600 34.13 -2.86 -13.05
C ASN A 600 33.78 -3.62 -14.35
N PHE A 601 32.55 -3.50 -14.87
CA PHE A 601 32.13 -4.20 -16.08
C PHE A 601 32.89 -3.65 -17.30
N GLN A 602 33.31 -4.55 -18.18
CA GLN A 602 33.90 -4.22 -19.49
C GLN A 602 32.90 -4.61 -20.58
N ASN A 603 32.82 -3.79 -21.63
CA ASN A 603 31.87 -3.96 -22.72
C ASN A 603 30.40 -4.02 -22.24
N ALA A 604 29.48 -4.46 -23.10
CA ALA A 604 28.08 -4.63 -22.72
C ALA A 604 27.77 -6.09 -22.36
N THR A 605 26.92 -6.30 -21.35
CA THR A 605 26.35 -7.62 -21.04
C THR A 605 24.83 -7.54 -21.11
N LEU A 606 24.23 -8.53 -21.74
CA LEU A 606 22.79 -8.68 -21.91
C LEU A 606 22.34 -9.98 -21.26
N ARG A 607 21.58 -9.86 -20.17
CA ARG A 607 20.95 -10.99 -19.50
C ARG A 607 19.48 -11.06 -19.87
N PHE A 608 18.97 -12.23 -20.22
CA PHE A 608 17.57 -12.44 -20.61
C PHE A 608 17.06 -13.81 -20.19
N ARG A 609 15.76 -14.02 -20.21
CA ARG A 609 15.15 -15.36 -20.05
C ARG A 609 14.99 -16.02 -21.42
N GLY A 610 15.01 -17.35 -21.48
CA GLY A 610 14.94 -18.09 -22.75
C GLY A 610 13.74 -17.71 -23.62
N GLU A 611 12.58 -17.43 -23.01
CA GLU A 611 11.38 -16.98 -23.71
C GLU A 611 11.49 -15.56 -24.32
N ASP A 612 12.43 -14.73 -23.86
CA ASP A 612 12.63 -13.33 -24.28
C ASP A 612 13.86 -13.16 -25.21
N LYS A 613 14.42 -14.27 -25.70
CA LYS A 613 15.63 -14.29 -26.55
C LYS A 613 15.49 -13.43 -27.81
N LYS A 614 14.32 -13.42 -28.43
CA LYS A 614 14.07 -12.67 -29.67
C LYS A 614 14.15 -11.15 -29.47
N GLU A 615 13.66 -10.67 -28.33
CA GLU A 615 13.74 -9.27 -27.92
C GLU A 615 15.19 -8.91 -27.50
N ALA A 616 15.87 -9.82 -26.81
CA ALA A 616 17.27 -9.67 -26.44
C ALA A 616 18.18 -9.55 -27.68
N GLU A 617 17.98 -10.35 -28.71
CA GLU A 617 18.76 -10.28 -29.96
C GLU A 617 18.68 -8.89 -30.61
N LYS A 618 17.52 -8.23 -30.55
CA LYS A 618 17.33 -6.87 -31.08
C LYS A 618 18.05 -5.82 -30.23
N ILE A 619 18.03 -5.97 -28.91
CA ILE A 619 18.78 -5.07 -28.01
C ILE A 619 20.28 -5.25 -28.23
N ALA A 620 20.75 -6.48 -28.48
CA ALA A 620 22.14 -6.75 -28.82
C ALA A 620 22.56 -6.07 -30.13
N GLU A 621 21.70 -6.02 -31.15
CA GLU A 621 21.96 -5.27 -32.39
C GLU A 621 22.11 -3.77 -32.15
N LEU A 622 21.33 -3.20 -31.24
CA LEU A 622 21.45 -1.78 -30.87
C LEU A 622 22.74 -1.51 -30.09
N LEU A 623 23.11 -2.40 -29.16
CA LEU A 623 24.35 -2.28 -28.38
C LEU A 623 25.61 -2.36 -29.24
N LYS A 624 25.61 -3.19 -30.30
CA LYS A 624 26.75 -3.34 -31.23
C LYS A 624 27.14 -2.07 -31.98
N LYS A 625 26.30 -1.02 -31.95
CA LYS A 625 26.64 0.30 -32.50
C LYS A 625 27.70 1.02 -31.68
N ASP A 626 27.72 0.77 -30.37
CA ASP A 626 28.51 1.50 -29.38
C ASP A 626 29.49 0.61 -28.59
N TYR A 627 29.32 -0.71 -28.65
CA TYR A 627 30.11 -1.69 -27.91
C TYR A 627 30.72 -2.73 -28.85
N GLN A 628 32.04 -2.98 -28.70
CA GLN A 628 32.75 -3.98 -29.50
C GLN A 628 32.26 -5.40 -29.21
N THR A 629 32.01 -5.69 -27.94
CA THR A 629 31.50 -6.99 -27.48
C THR A 629 30.17 -6.83 -26.76
N VAL A 630 29.23 -7.75 -27.02
CA VAL A 630 27.98 -7.88 -26.26
C VAL A 630 27.89 -9.31 -25.73
N ASN A 631 28.19 -9.49 -24.45
CA ASN A 631 28.06 -10.78 -23.77
C ASN A 631 26.59 -11.11 -23.58
N GLN A 632 26.18 -12.35 -23.85
CA GLN A 632 24.78 -12.79 -23.72
C GLN A 632 24.68 -13.91 -22.68
N GLU A 633 23.80 -13.73 -21.70
CA GLU A 633 23.55 -14.70 -20.64
C GLU A 633 22.05 -15.01 -20.53
N GLU A 634 21.67 -16.28 -20.69
CA GLU A 634 20.27 -16.73 -20.58
C GLU A 634 19.93 -17.07 -19.12
N ASN A 635 20.03 -16.08 -18.22
CA ASN A 635 19.91 -16.26 -16.78
C ASN A 635 19.22 -15.07 -16.05
N ALA A 636 18.41 -14.27 -16.75
CA ALA A 636 17.71 -13.16 -16.11
C ALA A 636 16.70 -13.65 -15.04
N THR A 637 16.49 -12.83 -14.01
CA THR A 637 15.60 -13.12 -12.87
C THR A 637 14.20 -12.54 -13.09
N SER A 638 13.26 -12.79 -12.18
CA SER A 638 11.90 -12.20 -12.23
C SER A 638 11.84 -10.68 -12.04
N SER A 639 12.94 -10.04 -11.61
CA SER A 639 13.00 -8.58 -11.35
C SER A 639 13.11 -7.71 -12.61
N ALA A 640 13.54 -8.30 -13.74
CA ALA A 640 13.52 -7.69 -15.06
C ALA A 640 13.61 -8.81 -16.11
N GLU A 641 12.80 -8.73 -17.16
CA GLU A 641 12.76 -9.75 -18.20
C GLU A 641 14.05 -9.71 -19.05
N ILE A 642 14.62 -8.51 -19.21
CA ILE A 642 15.94 -8.28 -19.81
C ILE A 642 16.74 -7.28 -18.94
N VAL A 643 18.01 -7.60 -18.66
CA VAL A 643 18.95 -6.69 -18.01
C VAL A 643 20.10 -6.36 -18.96
N VAL A 644 20.30 -5.07 -19.20
CA VAL A 644 21.43 -4.51 -19.96
C VAL A 644 22.43 -3.94 -18.97
N ILE A 645 23.68 -4.38 -19.00
CA ILE A 645 24.76 -3.82 -18.17
C ILE A 645 25.74 -3.11 -19.10
N LEU A 646 25.92 -1.81 -18.89
CA LEU A 646 26.81 -0.95 -19.66
C LEU A 646 28.14 -0.79 -18.93
N GLY A 647 29.17 -1.47 -19.40
CA GLY A 647 30.54 -1.35 -18.90
C GLY A 647 31.37 -0.30 -19.63
N ASN A 648 32.65 -0.23 -19.27
CA ASN A 648 33.63 0.58 -20.00
C ASN A 648 33.84 0.03 -21.42
N LYS A 649 33.92 0.90 -22.43
CA LYS A 649 33.92 0.53 -23.86
C LYS A 649 35.26 -0.01 -24.34
#